data_AF-A0A936IX68-F1
#
_entry.id   AF-A0A936IX68-F1
#
_cell.length_a   1.000
_cell.length_b   1.000
_cell.length_c   1.000
_cell.angle_alpha   90.00
_cell.angle_beta   90.00
_cell.angle_gamma   90.00
#
_symmetry.space_group_name_H-M   'P 1'
#
loop_
_entity.id
_entity.type
_entity.pdbx_description
1 polymer ?
#
loop_
_entity_poly.entity_id
_entity_poly.type
_entity_poly.pdbx_seq_one_letter_code
_entity_poly.pdbx_strand_id
1 'polypeptide(L)'
;MRSIKVLIFQSIRVAVIAAIATIIAVAQPGTSIDETIPSGSLVIAMDNAKQGNSTGCNGPAFNLKAYGLAVRLLHNNIPVKWAIANKASKDANDFTVNATRISGQSCQTGPSDFGFSGGPLVVVQEYAVLALPIITAFNNEIDGTSNDVRVYQTNAAVNAPIRYTLTHKPLIAVGPVDGGWGGDPHTTLFTEAKLTGYFAPVEDIDIGPGSCYTMATQAHATSAPFYNSFRGFVENGGNFLIQCESITHYEQNQNPRFQTANGFNLFGNSSQFPGRTIGTSSTQVTYPNPAMPFSQFVGAFASNVDGAVSEFSVIGGDANFINNTLSAVRNTSTGWTTAHIAAVGRIPTSTGGGGHVFTIGGHDYYRDTTPTNASLERRNAQRMILNAVLVPSERSGCSLSIPIVKGFKQVEYLPNTPDDAVPVGVFNPGDTITWTIRYINDGLVPVTNFQIVDPLQSGLIYQGPLVVTTNGSGTIATANASYNGTGNNNMLAPNAVLGIGGMITVKVRTTVTQWTTYLNHPTAYGTGMPEGGERTDTVDATTPGTFGGYPIGCQPGSNCYPQEDWQTPSLDPTGILLVGPTSAPASVEGRVIDAGGRALSRINVEIYNVQTGEIKAVTTGSFGTFKFDYLTTAQFYVVSVSGKRVYFPIDTHSFTLLDNIVGLTFVAGEPQQVKNLSEGTKGKVPARSGLKKN
;
A
#
# COMPACT_ATOMS: atom_id res chain seq x y z
N MET A 1 -24.38 53.10 -9.10
CA MET A 1 -23.41 53.26 -7.99
C MET A 1 -23.97 52.58 -6.76
N ARG A 2 -23.25 51.57 -6.23
CA ARG A 2 -23.14 51.11 -4.82
C ARG A 2 -24.44 50.97 -3.99
N SER A 3 -24.79 49.87 -3.31
CA SER A 3 -24.09 48.65 -2.88
C SER A 3 -25.10 47.65 -2.28
N ILE A 4 -24.88 46.35 -2.52
CA ILE A 4 -24.94 45.23 -1.55
C ILE A 4 -26.24 45.06 -0.73
N LYS A 5 -27.10 44.13 -1.18
CA LYS A 5 -27.86 43.19 -0.33
C LYS A 5 -28.00 41.87 -1.07
N VAL A 6 -27.05 40.97 -0.87
CA VAL A 6 -27.20 39.53 -1.15
C VAL A 6 -27.10 38.85 0.21
N LEU A 7 -28.23 38.37 0.72
CA LEU A 7 -28.30 37.42 1.81
C LEU A 7 -29.33 36.35 1.41
N ILE A 8 -29.09 35.13 1.89
CA ILE A 8 -29.84 33.89 1.67
C ILE A 8 -29.34 33.08 0.47
N PHE A 9 -28.14 32.49 0.63
CA PHE A 9 -27.80 31.11 0.23
C PHE A 9 -26.43 30.76 0.87
N GLN A 10 -26.39 30.68 2.20
CA GLN A 10 -25.27 30.09 2.95
C GLN A 10 -25.83 29.25 4.10
N SER A 11 -26.43 28.13 3.73
CA SER A 11 -26.73 27.03 4.63
C SER A 11 -26.68 25.79 3.76
N ILE A 12 -25.77 24.85 4.08
CA ILE A 12 -25.31 23.65 3.33
C ILE A 12 -23.82 23.69 2.87
N ARG A 13 -22.91 24.35 3.62
CA ARG A 13 -21.46 24.10 3.51
C ARG A 13 -20.70 24.16 4.84
N VAL A 14 -21.29 23.61 5.91
CA VAL A 14 -20.59 23.47 7.22
C VAL A 14 -20.62 22.04 7.76
N ALA A 15 -21.28 21.09 7.08
CA ALA A 15 -21.36 19.69 7.53
C ALA A 15 -20.44 18.71 6.77
N VAL A 16 -19.60 19.17 5.84
CA VAL A 16 -18.73 18.26 5.02
C VAL A 16 -17.23 18.49 5.26
N ILE A 17 -16.85 19.50 6.05
CA ILE A 17 -15.44 19.68 6.48
C ILE A 17 -15.14 18.97 7.81
N ALA A 18 -16.16 18.46 8.52
CA ALA A 18 -15.98 17.68 9.74
C ALA A 18 -15.73 16.17 9.49
N ALA A 19 -15.83 15.69 8.24
CA ALA A 19 -15.68 14.26 7.90
C ALA A 19 -14.30 13.91 7.29
N ILE A 20 -13.41 14.88 7.07
CA ILE A 20 -12.02 14.67 6.58
C ILE A 20 -10.99 15.08 7.66
N ALA A 21 -11.42 15.25 8.91
CA ALA A 21 -10.55 15.48 10.06
C ALA A 21 -10.46 14.27 11.03
N THR A 22 -11.03 13.12 10.66
CA THR A 22 -11.13 11.92 11.53
C THR A 22 -10.17 10.78 11.20
N ILE A 23 -9.10 11.03 10.42
CA ILE A 23 -8.02 10.04 10.19
C ILE A 23 -6.65 10.50 10.73
N ILE A 24 -6.51 11.72 11.26
CA ILE A 24 -5.29 12.13 11.94
C ILE A 24 -5.51 12.18 13.45
N ALA A 25 -5.77 11.01 14.04
CA ALA A 25 -5.50 10.75 15.45
C ALA A 25 -4.08 10.18 15.63
N VAL A 26 -3.10 10.74 14.90
CA VAL A 26 -1.70 10.43 15.10
C VAL A 26 -1.23 11.28 16.28
N ALA A 27 -1.61 10.89 17.50
CA ALA A 27 -1.21 11.60 18.72
C ALA A 27 -1.52 10.98 20.08
N GLN A 28 -2.56 10.18 20.15
CA GLN A 28 -2.86 9.42 21.36
C GLN A 28 -2.22 8.05 21.20
N PRO A 29 -2.04 7.28 22.28
CA PRO A 29 -1.81 5.86 22.14
C PRO A 29 -3.05 5.23 21.46
N GLY A 30 -3.10 5.26 20.12
CA GLY A 30 -4.23 4.75 19.36
C GLY A 30 -4.41 3.26 19.59
N THR A 31 -5.62 2.74 19.55
CA THR A 31 -5.83 1.30 19.51
C THR A 31 -5.24 0.75 18.21
N SER A 32 -4.67 -0.46 18.23
CA SER A 32 -4.34 -1.14 16.98
C SER A 32 -5.60 -1.36 16.13
N ILE A 33 -5.42 -1.40 14.81
CA ILE A 33 -6.46 -1.68 13.83
C ILE A 33 -6.19 -3.07 13.28
N ASP A 34 -7.21 -3.91 13.24
CA ASP A 34 -7.08 -5.23 12.61
C ASP A 34 -6.97 -5.06 11.10
N GLU A 35 -5.89 -5.58 10.54
CA GLU A 35 -5.65 -5.64 9.11
C GLU A 35 -5.41 -7.08 8.68
N THR A 36 -5.94 -7.44 7.51
CA THR A 36 -5.65 -8.74 6.90
C THR A 36 -4.20 -8.75 6.40
N ILE A 37 -3.39 -9.63 6.96
CA ILE A 37 -2.04 -9.96 6.49
C ILE A 37 -2.15 -11.18 5.57
N PRO A 38 -1.86 -11.05 4.26
CA PRO A 38 -1.93 -12.16 3.32
C PRO A 38 -0.94 -13.28 3.64
N SER A 39 -1.24 -14.49 3.17
CA SER A 39 -0.29 -15.61 3.15
C SER A 39 0.99 -15.21 2.38
N GLY A 40 2.13 -15.83 2.66
CA GLY A 40 3.41 -15.45 2.08
C GLY A 40 4.10 -14.21 2.67
N SER A 41 3.43 -13.48 3.59
CA SER A 41 4.05 -12.39 4.37
C SER A 41 5.14 -12.90 5.30
N LEU A 42 6.12 -12.05 5.64
CA LEU A 42 7.24 -12.39 6.51
C LEU A 42 7.06 -11.75 7.90
N VAL A 43 7.21 -12.53 8.96
CA VAL A 43 7.15 -12.11 10.36
C VAL A 43 8.54 -12.21 10.97
N ILE A 44 9.08 -11.08 11.41
CA ILE A 44 10.25 -11.01 12.28
C ILE A 44 9.74 -11.16 13.70
N ALA A 45 10.09 -12.29 14.33
CA ALA A 45 9.64 -12.57 15.68
C ALA A 45 10.27 -11.59 16.68
N MET A 46 9.48 -11.18 17.67
CA MET A 46 9.92 -10.26 18.72
C MET A 46 9.74 -10.88 20.13
N ASP A 47 9.51 -12.19 20.23
CA ASP A 47 9.46 -12.92 21.49
C ASP A 47 10.76 -13.70 21.77
N ASN A 48 10.99 -14.03 23.05
CA ASN A 48 12.26 -14.61 23.50
C ASN A 48 12.52 -16.02 22.94
N ALA A 49 11.47 -16.82 22.73
CA ALA A 49 11.62 -18.19 22.23
C ALA A 49 11.91 -18.19 20.73
N LYS A 50 11.07 -17.48 19.96
CA LYS A 50 11.17 -17.45 18.50
C LYS A 50 12.28 -16.53 17.99
N GLN A 51 12.81 -15.64 18.83
CA GLN A 51 13.91 -14.72 18.51
C GLN A 51 15.07 -14.84 19.53
N GLY A 52 15.33 -16.04 20.05
CA GLY A 52 16.44 -16.28 20.99
C GLY A 52 17.83 -16.22 20.34
N ASN A 53 18.87 -15.92 21.13
CA ASN A 53 20.26 -15.75 20.69
C ASN A 53 21.19 -16.99 20.89
N SER A 54 20.64 -18.17 21.15
CA SER A 54 21.40 -19.40 21.38
C SER A 54 21.23 -20.40 20.24
N THR A 55 22.09 -21.43 20.22
CA THR A 55 22.08 -22.57 19.27
C THR A 55 20.84 -23.50 19.36
N GLY A 56 19.78 -23.08 20.06
CA GLY A 56 18.52 -23.82 20.23
C GLY A 56 17.28 -22.93 20.23
N CYS A 57 16.10 -23.55 20.32
CA CYS A 57 14.82 -22.84 20.27
C CYS A 57 14.46 -22.05 21.52
N ASN A 58 15.26 -22.19 22.58
CA ASN A 58 15.12 -21.45 23.81
C ASN A 58 16.50 -20.88 24.16
N GLY A 59 16.77 -19.66 23.73
CA GLY A 59 17.94 -18.90 24.19
C GLY A 59 17.63 -18.20 25.50
N PRO A 60 18.62 -18.02 26.40
CA PRO A 60 18.42 -17.29 27.65
C PRO A 60 18.20 -15.79 27.43
N ALA A 61 18.50 -15.28 26.21
CA ALA A 61 18.40 -13.87 25.87
C ALA A 61 17.81 -13.66 24.45
N PHE A 62 17.10 -12.55 24.30
CA PHE A 62 16.55 -12.09 23.01
C PHE A 62 17.67 -11.64 22.05
N ASN A 63 17.49 -11.87 20.74
CA ASN A 63 18.41 -11.42 19.70
C ASN A 63 18.08 -9.99 19.23
N LEU A 64 18.80 -9.00 19.77
CA LEU A 64 18.61 -7.56 19.47
C LEU A 64 18.84 -7.19 18.00
N LYS A 65 19.52 -8.05 17.23
CA LYS A 65 19.78 -7.83 15.79
C LYS A 65 18.50 -7.80 14.96
N ALA A 66 17.37 -8.28 15.51
CA ALA A 66 16.05 -8.12 14.91
C ALA A 66 15.69 -6.64 14.66
N TYR A 67 16.09 -5.73 15.56
CA TYR A 67 15.90 -4.29 15.37
C TYR A 67 16.77 -3.76 14.23
N GLY A 68 18.03 -4.20 14.14
CA GLY A 68 18.93 -3.87 13.03
C GLY A 68 18.37 -4.28 11.67
N LEU A 69 17.82 -5.51 11.57
CA LEU A 69 17.18 -5.98 10.35
C LEU A 69 15.98 -5.09 9.98
N ALA A 70 15.12 -4.75 10.94
CA ALA A 70 13.97 -3.89 10.69
C ALA A 70 14.39 -2.52 10.16
N VAL A 71 15.40 -1.89 10.76
CA VAL A 71 15.94 -0.61 10.30
C VAL A 71 16.59 -0.74 8.91
N ARG A 72 17.32 -1.82 8.64
CA ARG A 72 17.90 -2.10 7.32
C ARG A 72 16.83 -2.21 6.24
N LEU A 73 15.71 -2.91 6.50
CA LEU A 73 14.59 -3.01 5.56
C LEU A 73 13.98 -1.64 5.27
N LEU A 74 13.73 -0.82 6.29
CA LEU A 74 13.19 0.53 6.13
C LEU A 74 14.13 1.42 5.30
N HIS A 75 15.44 1.35 5.52
CA HIS A 75 16.42 2.10 4.71
C HIS A 75 16.53 1.60 3.26
N ASN A 76 16.10 0.37 2.98
CA ASN A 76 15.94 -0.18 1.62
C ASN A 76 14.53 0.06 1.05
N ASN A 77 13.79 1.02 1.59
CA ASN A 77 12.45 1.41 1.15
C ASN A 77 11.41 0.28 1.27
N ILE A 78 11.58 -0.66 2.21
CA ILE A 78 10.58 -1.70 2.49
C ILE A 78 9.79 -1.31 3.75
N PRO A 79 8.50 -0.96 3.62
CA PRO A 79 7.63 -0.71 4.77
C PRO A 79 7.51 -1.94 5.68
N VAL A 80 7.41 -1.70 6.99
CA VAL A 80 7.27 -2.76 7.99
C VAL A 80 6.06 -2.47 8.87
N LYS A 81 5.13 -3.40 8.98
CA LYS A 81 4.01 -3.28 9.92
C LYS A 81 4.44 -3.72 11.31
N TRP A 82 4.09 -2.95 12.34
CA TRP A 82 4.33 -3.30 13.74
C TRP A 82 3.02 -3.74 14.37
N ALA A 83 2.88 -5.04 14.60
CA ALA A 83 1.65 -5.63 15.14
C ALA A 83 1.71 -5.65 16.67
N ILE A 84 0.76 -4.99 17.33
CA ILE A 84 0.64 -4.92 18.79
C ILE A 84 -0.84 -5.02 19.15
N ALA A 85 -1.23 -6.09 19.84
CA ALA A 85 -2.62 -6.25 20.26
C ALA A 85 -3.00 -5.24 21.34
N ASN A 86 -4.29 -4.87 21.37
CA ASN A 86 -4.89 -4.22 22.53
C ASN A 86 -5.04 -5.28 23.64
N LYS A 87 -3.95 -5.53 24.39
CA LYS A 87 -3.85 -6.62 25.35
C LYS A 87 -3.95 -6.16 26.80
N ALA A 88 -4.70 -6.92 27.61
CA ALA A 88 -4.78 -6.73 29.06
C ALA A 88 -3.53 -7.27 29.81
N SER A 89 -2.81 -8.22 29.20
CA SER A 89 -1.55 -8.77 29.70
C SER A 89 -0.42 -8.43 28.73
N LYS A 90 0.71 -7.92 29.25
CA LYS A 90 1.87 -7.50 28.43
C LYS A 90 2.45 -8.63 27.58
N ASP A 91 2.49 -9.84 28.14
CA ASP A 91 3.17 -11.00 27.55
C ASP A 91 2.24 -11.87 26.68
N ALA A 92 0.98 -11.45 26.51
CA ALA A 92 0.05 -12.15 25.62
C ALA A 92 0.50 -12.03 24.15
N ASN A 93 0.11 -13.03 23.35
CA ASN A 93 0.30 -13.00 21.91
C ASN A 93 -0.41 -11.80 21.29
N ASP A 94 0.27 -11.17 20.34
CA ASP A 94 -0.27 -10.10 19.51
C ASP A 94 -1.09 -10.68 18.35
N PHE A 95 -0.68 -11.80 17.76
CA PHE A 95 -1.50 -12.63 16.87
C PHE A 95 -0.93 -14.06 16.76
N THR A 96 -1.72 -14.98 16.20
CA THR A 96 -1.34 -16.36 15.93
C THR A 96 -1.61 -16.71 14.47
N VAL A 97 -0.68 -17.36 13.79
CA VAL A 97 -0.85 -17.78 12.40
C VAL A 97 -0.06 -19.06 12.10
N ASN A 98 -0.56 -19.86 11.16
CA ASN A 98 0.22 -20.95 10.60
C ASN A 98 1.40 -20.39 9.79
N ALA A 99 2.62 -20.74 10.16
CA ALA A 99 3.82 -20.21 9.53
C ALA A 99 4.94 -21.25 9.41
N THR A 100 5.91 -20.95 8.55
CA THR A 100 7.13 -21.73 8.33
C THR A 100 8.33 -20.80 8.57
N ARG A 101 9.29 -21.17 9.41
CA ARG A 101 10.53 -20.41 9.56
C ARG A 101 11.42 -20.61 8.33
N ILE A 102 11.84 -19.50 7.72
CA ILE A 102 12.60 -19.48 6.48
C ILE A 102 14.01 -18.89 6.64
N SER A 103 14.31 -18.26 7.77
CA SER A 103 15.63 -17.69 8.07
C SER A 103 16.01 -17.89 9.54
N GLY A 104 17.31 -17.96 9.80
CA GLY A 104 17.90 -18.34 11.09
C GLY A 104 17.89 -19.85 11.36
N GLN A 105 18.34 -20.25 12.55
CA GLN A 105 18.58 -21.66 12.89
C GLN A 105 17.35 -22.58 12.78
N SER A 106 17.55 -23.89 12.59
CA SER A 106 16.52 -24.87 12.20
C SER A 106 15.66 -25.48 13.33
N CYS A 107 15.75 -25.01 14.58
CA CYS A 107 15.18 -25.76 15.72
C CYS A 107 13.63 -25.88 15.77
N GLN A 108 12.86 -25.03 15.07
CA GLN A 108 11.39 -25.17 14.83
C GLN A 108 10.96 -24.63 13.44
N THR A 109 11.16 -25.39 12.37
CA THR A 109 10.94 -24.85 11.00
C THR A 109 9.48 -24.68 10.59
N GLY A 110 8.51 -25.33 11.26
CA GLY A 110 7.12 -25.37 10.76
C GLY A 110 6.96 -26.31 9.56
N PRO A 111 5.77 -26.36 8.92
CA PRO A 111 4.58 -25.53 9.17
C PRO A 111 3.95 -25.81 10.54
N SER A 112 3.57 -24.77 11.29
CA SER A 112 2.89 -24.88 12.59
C SER A 112 2.19 -23.57 12.94
N ASP A 113 1.24 -23.60 13.88
CA ASP A 113 0.64 -22.37 14.42
C ASP A 113 1.59 -21.72 15.42
N PHE A 114 2.09 -20.55 15.08
CA PHE A 114 2.97 -19.75 15.93
C PHE A 114 2.21 -18.56 16.50
N GLY A 115 2.12 -18.51 17.83
CA GLY A 115 1.67 -17.31 18.55
C GLY A 115 2.84 -16.34 18.73
N PHE A 116 2.76 -15.16 18.10
CA PHE A 116 3.81 -14.14 18.18
C PHE A 116 3.47 -13.12 19.25
N SER A 117 4.46 -12.80 20.10
CA SER A 117 4.33 -11.86 21.23
C SER A 117 5.43 -10.79 21.19
N GLY A 118 5.25 -9.74 21.97
CA GLY A 118 6.29 -8.72 22.18
C GLY A 118 6.41 -7.74 21.01
N GLY A 119 5.34 -7.54 20.25
CA GLY A 119 5.27 -6.61 19.15
C GLY A 119 5.98 -7.10 17.89
N PRO A 120 5.60 -8.25 17.30
CA PRO A 120 6.20 -8.76 16.06
C PRO A 120 6.12 -7.75 14.91
N LEU A 121 7.11 -7.81 14.03
CA LEU A 121 7.19 -6.96 12.85
C LEU A 121 6.86 -7.78 11.60
N VAL A 122 6.09 -7.21 10.68
CA VAL A 122 5.56 -7.90 9.50
C VAL A 122 5.95 -7.15 8.24
N VAL A 123 6.65 -7.83 7.34
CA VAL A 123 6.80 -7.44 5.94
C VAL A 123 5.68 -8.13 5.17
N VAL A 124 4.75 -7.34 4.63
CA VAL A 124 3.61 -7.89 3.87
C VAL A 124 4.09 -8.60 2.61
N GLN A 125 3.32 -9.59 2.14
CA GLN A 125 3.66 -10.49 1.03
C GLN A 125 4.21 -9.76 -0.21
N GLU A 126 3.64 -8.61 -0.56
CA GLU A 126 4.08 -7.77 -1.70
C GLU A 126 5.57 -7.40 -1.65
N TYR A 127 6.13 -7.23 -0.46
CA TYR A 127 7.55 -6.90 -0.26
C TYR A 127 8.42 -8.11 0.10
N ALA A 128 7.84 -9.30 0.25
CA ALA A 128 8.57 -10.48 0.71
C ALA A 128 9.74 -10.82 -0.22
N VAL A 129 9.52 -10.81 -1.53
CA VAL A 129 10.56 -11.12 -2.53
C VAL A 129 11.72 -10.11 -2.49
N LEU A 130 11.43 -8.83 -2.22
CA LEU A 130 12.45 -7.78 -2.09
C LEU A 130 13.19 -7.86 -0.76
N ALA A 131 12.49 -8.25 0.31
CA ALA A 131 13.07 -8.38 1.64
C ALA A 131 14.01 -9.58 1.78
N LEU A 132 13.72 -10.71 1.13
CA LEU A 132 14.48 -11.96 1.29
C LEU A 132 15.99 -11.81 1.02
N PRO A 133 16.44 -11.21 -0.11
CA PRO A 133 17.87 -10.99 -0.35
C PRO A 133 18.54 -10.12 0.74
N ILE A 134 17.83 -9.10 1.24
CA ILE A 134 18.32 -8.20 2.30
C ILE A 134 18.45 -8.96 3.62
N ILE A 135 17.46 -9.79 3.97
CA ILE A 135 17.48 -10.64 5.17
C ILE A 135 18.66 -11.62 5.11
N THR A 136 18.87 -12.27 3.97
CA THR A 136 20.00 -13.19 3.77
C THR A 136 21.34 -12.46 3.90
N ALA A 137 21.50 -11.31 3.23
CA ALA A 137 22.71 -10.50 3.33
C ALA A 137 22.98 -10.05 4.76
N PHE A 138 21.95 -9.55 5.46
CA PHE A 138 22.07 -9.10 6.85
C PHE A 138 22.52 -10.23 7.78
N ASN A 139 21.94 -11.43 7.67
CA ASN A 139 22.36 -12.56 8.49
C ASN A 139 23.78 -13.05 8.15
N ASN A 140 24.21 -12.96 6.88
CA ASN A 140 25.58 -13.26 6.50
C ASN A 140 26.61 -12.29 7.09
N GLU A 141 26.20 -11.06 7.46
CA GLU A 141 27.03 -10.07 8.17
C GLU A 141 27.12 -10.32 9.70
N ILE A 142 26.39 -11.31 10.22
CA ILE A 142 26.37 -11.63 11.65
C ILE A 142 27.36 -12.75 11.95
N ASP A 143 28.22 -12.52 12.96
CA ASP A 143 29.14 -13.55 13.42
C ASP A 143 28.39 -14.67 14.15
N GLY A 144 28.39 -15.85 13.54
CA GLY A 144 27.84 -17.09 14.09
C GLY A 144 26.32 -17.23 13.95
N THR A 145 25.86 -18.42 13.57
CA THR A 145 24.45 -18.67 13.21
C THR A 145 23.47 -18.58 14.38
N SER A 146 23.94 -18.63 15.64
CA SER A 146 23.08 -18.47 16.83
C SER A 146 22.51 -17.07 16.99
N ASN A 147 23.09 -16.11 16.28
CA ASN A 147 22.68 -14.71 16.27
C ASN A 147 21.91 -14.33 15.00
N ASP A 148 21.63 -15.26 14.11
CA ASP A 148 20.84 -14.99 12.92
C ASP A 148 19.44 -14.51 13.33
N VAL A 149 18.95 -13.49 12.64
CA VAL A 149 17.58 -13.02 12.83
C VAL A 149 16.63 -14.06 12.26
N ARG A 150 15.65 -14.47 13.07
CA ARG A 150 14.71 -15.53 12.73
C ARG A 150 13.47 -14.92 12.08
N VAL A 151 13.15 -15.40 10.87
CA VAL A 151 12.04 -14.88 10.07
C VAL A 151 11.12 -16.01 9.66
N TYR A 152 9.82 -15.78 9.78
CA TYR A 152 8.77 -16.75 9.53
C TYR A 152 7.91 -16.29 8.36
N GLN A 153 7.65 -17.14 7.38
CA GLN A 153 6.69 -16.89 6.33
C GLN A 153 5.32 -17.43 6.75
N THR A 154 4.28 -16.62 6.66
CA THR A 154 2.89 -17.04 6.91
C THR A 154 2.44 -18.01 5.82
N ASN A 155 1.81 -19.13 6.18
CA ASN A 155 1.24 -20.10 5.24
C ASN A 155 -0.26 -19.86 4.96
N ALA A 156 -0.89 -18.98 5.75
CA ALA A 156 -2.29 -18.59 5.61
C ALA A 156 -2.45 -17.09 5.88
N ALA A 157 -3.52 -16.49 5.35
CA ALA A 157 -3.89 -15.13 5.70
C ALA A 157 -4.36 -15.04 7.17
N VAL A 158 -4.10 -13.93 7.84
CA VAL A 158 -4.45 -13.70 9.24
C VAL A 158 -4.83 -12.24 9.48
N ASN A 159 -5.84 -11.98 10.30
CA ASN A 159 -6.09 -10.63 10.80
C ASN A 159 -5.14 -10.36 11.96
N ALA A 160 -4.26 -9.37 11.80
CA ALA A 160 -3.31 -8.96 12.82
C ALA A 160 -3.62 -7.53 13.30
N PRO A 161 -3.49 -7.25 14.60
CA PRO A 161 -3.71 -5.92 15.15
C PRO A 161 -2.50 -5.03 14.85
N ILE A 162 -2.57 -4.24 13.79
CA ILE A 162 -1.50 -3.36 13.34
C ILE A 162 -1.56 -2.05 14.10
N ARG A 163 -0.45 -1.74 14.78
CA ARG A 163 -0.29 -0.48 15.51
C ARG A 163 0.27 0.61 14.62
N TYR A 164 1.30 0.30 13.84
CA TYR A 164 1.89 1.23 12.89
C TYR A 164 2.25 0.49 11.60
N THR A 165 2.04 1.16 10.46
CA THR A 165 2.82 0.86 9.25
C THR A 165 4.03 1.79 9.28
N LEU A 166 5.21 1.23 9.55
CA LEU A 166 6.46 1.98 9.66
C LEU A 166 6.95 2.34 8.26
N THR A 167 7.08 3.64 8.04
CA THR A 167 7.56 4.23 6.78
C THR A 167 8.62 5.29 7.01
N HIS A 168 9.01 5.58 8.25
CA HIS A 168 10.21 6.39 8.50
C HIS A 168 11.45 5.52 8.37
N LYS A 169 12.58 6.13 8.01
CA LYS A 169 13.90 5.50 7.98
C LYS A 169 14.65 5.91 9.24
N PRO A 170 14.74 5.04 10.27
CA PRO A 170 15.31 5.46 11.54
C PRO A 170 16.75 5.92 11.39
N LEU A 171 17.03 7.15 11.81
CA LEU A 171 18.36 7.74 11.85
C LEU A 171 18.51 8.47 13.19
N ILE A 172 19.48 8.05 13.99
CA ILE A 172 19.55 8.39 15.40
C ILE A 172 20.72 9.35 15.64
N ALA A 173 20.43 10.53 16.19
CA ALA A 173 21.45 11.37 16.80
C ALA A 173 21.67 10.92 18.23
N VAL A 174 22.91 10.65 18.59
CA VAL A 174 23.30 10.33 19.96
C VAL A 174 24.05 11.54 20.49
N GLY A 175 23.45 12.23 21.46
CA GLY A 175 24.03 13.41 22.10
C GLY A 175 25.42 13.09 22.66
N PRO A 176 26.34 14.06 22.67
CA PRO A 176 27.71 13.84 23.05
C PRO A 176 27.78 13.77 24.58
N VAL A 177 29.00 13.54 25.03
CA VAL A 177 29.31 13.34 26.41
C VAL A 177 29.77 14.65 27.05
N ASP A 178 28.95 15.26 27.90
CA ASP A 178 29.46 16.19 28.90
C ASP A 178 30.20 15.38 30.00
N GLY A 179 31.49 15.03 29.79
CA GLY A 179 32.38 14.50 30.85
C GLY A 179 32.81 13.02 30.86
N GLY A 180 32.90 12.33 29.71
CA GLY A 180 33.44 10.96 29.56
C GLY A 180 32.50 9.74 29.58
N TRP A 181 31.18 9.83 29.85
CA TRP A 181 30.30 8.65 30.08
C TRP A 181 28.88 8.64 29.41
N GLY A 182 28.51 9.59 28.55
CA GLY A 182 27.09 9.91 28.26
C GLY A 182 26.45 9.32 26.99
N GLY A 183 27.23 9.01 25.96
CA GLY A 183 26.76 8.38 24.72
C GLY A 183 27.04 6.88 24.68
N ASP A 184 28.04 6.42 25.44
CA ASP A 184 28.55 5.04 25.42
C ASP A 184 27.48 3.97 25.65
N PRO A 185 26.49 4.14 26.57
CA PRO A 185 25.45 3.14 26.75
C PRO A 185 24.56 2.98 25.50
N HIS A 186 24.22 4.08 24.83
CA HIS A 186 23.37 4.06 23.64
C HIS A 186 24.14 3.60 22.40
N THR A 187 25.37 4.09 22.18
CA THR A 187 26.18 3.68 21.03
C THR A 187 26.55 2.20 21.10
N THR A 188 26.85 1.68 22.30
CA THR A 188 27.07 0.25 22.54
C THR A 188 25.81 -0.55 22.22
N LEU A 189 24.63 -0.07 22.68
CA LEU A 189 23.35 -0.71 22.39
C LEU A 189 23.06 -0.81 20.89
N PHE A 190 23.18 0.31 20.20
CA PHE A 190 22.90 0.39 18.78
C PHE A 190 23.90 -0.45 17.97
N THR A 191 25.16 -0.52 18.42
CA THR A 191 26.17 -1.40 17.82
C THR A 191 25.81 -2.89 18.00
N GLU A 192 25.42 -3.35 19.19
CA GLU A 192 24.99 -4.75 19.41
C GLU A 192 23.74 -5.10 18.57
N ALA A 193 22.83 -4.14 18.42
CA ALA A 193 21.63 -4.28 17.60
C ALA A 193 21.91 -4.21 16.08
N LYS A 194 23.19 -4.08 15.65
CA LYS A 194 23.62 -3.94 14.24
C LYS A 194 22.97 -2.72 13.55
N LEU A 195 22.87 -1.60 14.28
CA LEU A 195 22.41 -0.31 13.76
C LEU A 195 23.57 0.57 13.23
N THR A 196 24.77 0.03 13.06
CA THR A 196 25.93 0.76 12.52
C THR A 196 25.59 1.38 11.16
N GLY A 197 25.82 2.69 11.02
CA GLY A 197 25.43 3.47 9.83
C GLY A 197 24.04 4.12 9.93
N TYR A 198 23.27 3.81 10.98
CA TYR A 198 21.94 4.40 11.26
C TYR A 198 21.91 5.22 12.56
N PHE A 199 23.07 5.45 13.17
CA PHE A 199 23.24 6.41 14.25
C PHE A 199 24.56 7.16 14.09
N ALA A 200 24.62 8.36 14.65
CA ALA A 200 25.83 9.16 14.73
C ALA A 200 25.93 9.83 16.10
N PRO A 201 27.12 9.87 16.74
CA PRO A 201 27.40 10.84 17.78
C PRO A 201 27.31 12.24 17.19
N VAL A 202 26.55 13.11 17.82
CA VAL A 202 26.29 14.48 17.35
C VAL A 202 26.36 15.41 18.54
N GLU A 203 26.89 16.61 18.37
CA GLU A 203 26.88 17.62 19.43
C GLU A 203 25.45 18.11 19.71
N ASP A 204 25.10 18.33 20.97
CA ASP A 204 23.73 18.73 21.36
C ASP A 204 23.27 20.04 20.68
N ILE A 205 24.22 20.91 20.30
CA ILE A 205 23.95 22.16 19.58
C ILE A 205 23.45 21.94 18.14
N ASP A 206 23.76 20.79 17.54
CA ASP A 206 23.39 20.46 16.16
C ASP A 206 21.98 19.82 16.06
N ILE A 207 21.30 19.65 17.21
CA ILE A 207 19.95 19.09 17.29
C ILE A 207 18.92 20.22 17.36
N GLY A 208 18.15 20.40 16.29
CA GLY A 208 17.13 21.44 16.21
C GLY A 208 16.02 21.12 15.19
N PRO A 209 15.12 22.09 14.93
CA PRO A 209 13.98 21.92 14.04
C PRO A 209 14.30 21.33 12.66
N GLY A 210 15.44 21.72 12.07
CA GLY A 210 15.87 21.29 10.73
C GLY A 210 16.76 20.06 10.67
N SER A 211 17.14 19.46 11.81
CA SER A 211 18.10 18.35 11.84
C SER A 211 17.50 17.08 11.23
N CYS A 212 18.23 16.41 10.34
CA CYS A 212 17.75 15.20 9.67
C CYS A 212 18.04 13.93 10.45
N TYR A 213 17.40 13.83 11.61
CA TYR A 213 17.35 12.64 12.46
C TYR A 213 15.90 12.33 12.81
N THR A 214 15.53 11.06 12.86
CA THR A 214 14.19 10.65 13.31
C THR A 214 14.10 10.66 14.83
N MET A 215 15.23 10.43 15.49
CA MET A 215 15.33 10.34 16.94
C MET A 215 16.63 10.97 17.42
N ALA A 216 16.57 11.66 18.55
CA ALA A 216 17.74 12.04 19.33
C ALA A 216 17.74 11.27 20.66
N THR A 217 18.91 10.95 21.20
CA THR A 217 19.04 10.30 22.51
C THR A 217 20.06 11.01 23.36
N GLN A 218 19.80 11.15 24.66
CA GLN A 218 20.72 11.78 25.60
C GLN A 218 20.71 11.02 26.92
N ALA A 219 21.76 10.21 27.16
CA ALA A 219 21.82 9.28 28.29
C ALA A 219 22.46 9.88 29.54
N HIS A 220 23.31 10.90 29.42
CA HIS A 220 23.95 11.52 30.58
C HIS A 220 24.40 12.95 30.26
N ALA A 221 23.48 13.90 30.34
CA ALA A 221 23.79 15.32 30.33
C ALA A 221 23.90 15.84 31.77
N THR A 222 24.89 16.69 32.07
CA THR A 222 25.06 17.35 33.39
C THR A 222 24.56 18.79 33.40
N SER A 223 24.08 19.26 32.24
CA SER A 223 23.37 20.51 32.04
C SER A 223 22.48 20.39 30.79
N ALA A 224 21.47 21.26 30.60
CA ALA A 224 20.65 21.26 29.38
C ALA A 224 20.60 22.66 28.72
N PRO A 225 21.74 23.25 28.34
CA PRO A 225 21.76 24.54 27.65
C PRO A 225 21.02 24.50 26.31
N PHE A 226 20.94 23.31 25.69
CA PHE A 226 20.28 23.07 24.41
C PHE A 226 18.84 22.59 24.53
N TYR A 227 18.24 22.74 25.71
CA TYR A 227 16.84 22.37 25.97
C TYR A 227 15.89 22.84 24.86
N ASN A 228 15.97 24.13 24.49
CA ASN A 228 15.13 24.73 23.47
C ASN A 228 15.37 24.12 22.08
N SER A 229 16.61 23.73 21.78
CA SER A 229 16.97 23.10 20.51
C SER A 229 16.34 21.71 20.40
N PHE A 230 16.46 20.87 21.44
CA PHE A 230 15.78 19.58 21.52
C PHE A 230 14.25 19.71 21.52
N ARG A 231 13.71 20.70 22.23
CA ARG A 231 12.27 21.01 22.21
C ARG A 231 11.81 21.34 20.78
N GLY A 232 12.53 22.21 20.08
CA GLY A 232 12.26 22.55 18.69
C GLY A 232 12.39 21.35 17.75
N PHE A 233 13.35 20.45 17.99
CA PHE A 233 13.46 19.18 17.24
C PHE A 233 12.21 18.31 17.42
N VAL A 234 11.74 18.12 18.66
CA VAL A 234 10.54 17.32 18.99
C VAL A 234 9.27 17.95 18.41
N GLU A 235 9.06 19.25 18.57
CA GLU A 235 7.90 19.97 18.03
C GLU A 235 7.84 19.97 16.49
N ASN A 236 8.95 19.67 15.81
CA ASN A 236 9.01 19.49 14.36
C ASN A 236 9.03 18.01 13.94
N GLY A 237 8.52 17.11 14.78
CA GLY A 237 8.27 15.72 14.43
C GLY A 237 9.41 14.76 14.74
N GLY A 238 10.50 15.21 15.36
CA GLY A 238 11.53 14.34 15.93
C GLY A 238 11.05 13.61 17.19
N ASN A 239 11.68 12.49 17.52
CA ASN A 239 11.47 11.77 18.78
C ASN A 239 12.69 11.93 19.69
N PHE A 240 12.52 12.01 21.00
CA PHE A 240 13.63 12.23 21.94
C PHE A 240 13.60 11.20 23.06
N LEU A 241 14.74 10.57 23.35
CA LEU A 241 14.89 9.70 24.51
C LEU A 241 15.88 10.28 25.51
N ILE A 242 15.42 10.37 26.75
CA ILE A 242 16.13 10.92 27.89
C ILE A 242 16.34 9.79 28.89
N GLN A 243 17.58 9.58 29.31
CA GLN A 243 17.94 8.56 30.29
C GLN A 243 18.84 9.12 31.40
N CYS A 244 18.85 8.46 32.57
CA CYS A 244 19.74 8.74 33.70
C CYS A 244 19.78 10.24 34.07
N GLU A 245 20.95 10.86 34.21
CA GLU A 245 21.09 12.24 34.69
C GLU A 245 20.43 13.27 33.78
N SER A 246 20.29 12.99 32.48
CA SER A 246 19.58 13.86 31.55
C SER A 246 18.13 14.12 31.99
N ILE A 247 17.51 13.19 32.71
CA ILE A 247 16.14 13.35 33.24
C ILE A 247 16.08 14.56 34.17
N THR A 248 17.12 14.78 34.98
CA THR A 248 17.22 15.96 35.85
C THR A 248 17.12 17.24 35.06
N HIS A 249 17.91 17.37 34.00
CA HIS A 249 18.06 18.65 33.33
C HIS A 249 16.94 18.96 32.34
N TYR A 250 16.43 17.94 31.63
CA TYR A 250 15.38 18.12 30.64
C TYR A 250 13.96 18.14 31.25
N GLU A 251 13.73 17.61 32.46
CA GLU A 251 12.39 17.70 33.11
C GLU A 251 12.32 18.67 34.28
N GLN A 252 13.43 19.18 34.82
CA GLN A 252 13.37 20.20 35.88
C GLN A 252 13.34 21.64 35.36
N ASN A 253 13.71 21.88 34.10
CA ASN A 253 13.72 23.23 33.51
C ASN A 253 12.29 23.82 33.41
N GLN A 254 12.10 25.07 33.85
CA GLN A 254 10.77 25.63 34.16
C GLN A 254 9.94 26.08 32.95
N ASN A 255 10.41 25.91 31.69
CA ASN A 255 9.71 26.49 30.54
C ASN A 255 9.90 25.75 29.20
N PRO A 256 8.78 25.36 28.55
CA PRO A 256 7.83 24.38 29.06
C PRO A 256 8.43 22.98 29.01
N ARG A 257 8.29 22.18 30.08
CA ARG A 257 8.75 20.78 30.22
C ARG A 257 8.13 19.85 29.17
N PHE A 258 8.73 18.67 28.96
CA PHE A 258 8.20 17.72 27.98
C PHE A 258 7.04 16.89 28.53
N GLN A 259 7.15 16.38 29.75
CA GLN A 259 6.20 15.39 30.29
C GLN A 259 5.41 15.88 31.50
N THR A 260 5.92 16.83 32.28
CA THR A 260 5.29 17.26 33.54
C THR A 260 5.01 18.76 33.64
N ALA A 261 3.96 19.14 34.37
CA ALA A 261 3.74 20.55 34.70
C ALA A 261 4.75 21.05 35.74
N ASN A 262 5.05 20.23 36.76
CA ASN A 262 5.79 20.65 37.96
C ASN A 262 7.20 20.03 38.10
N GLY A 263 7.61 19.15 37.19
CA GLY A 263 8.88 18.43 37.26
C GLY A 263 8.76 17.11 38.02
N PHE A 264 9.92 16.48 38.25
CA PHE A 264 10.03 15.20 38.94
C PHE A 264 10.76 15.31 40.29
N ASN A 265 10.32 14.52 41.27
CA ASN A 265 11.19 14.06 42.35
C ASN A 265 12.02 12.90 41.79
N LEU A 266 13.34 12.92 42.02
CA LEU A 266 14.26 11.97 41.42
C LEU A 266 14.88 11.05 42.47
N PHE A 267 15.06 9.79 42.09
CA PHE A 267 15.62 8.74 42.93
C PHE A 267 16.78 8.09 42.20
N GLY A 268 17.81 7.70 42.94
CA GLY A 268 19.03 7.13 42.37
C GLY A 268 19.76 6.27 43.40
N ASN A 269 20.57 5.33 42.92
CA ASN A 269 21.33 4.39 43.73
C ASN A 269 22.86 4.55 43.54
N SER A 270 23.30 5.52 42.74
CA SER A 270 24.71 5.84 42.56
C SER A 270 25.26 6.71 43.69
N SER A 271 26.39 6.29 44.27
CA SER A 271 27.12 7.05 45.29
C SER A 271 27.73 8.36 44.76
N GLN A 272 27.74 8.55 43.43
CA GLN A 272 28.31 9.74 42.77
C GLN A 272 27.38 10.96 42.82
N PHE A 273 26.10 10.79 43.17
CA PHE A 273 25.09 11.86 43.17
C PHE A 273 24.46 12.04 44.57
N PRO A 274 25.12 12.77 45.49
CA PRO A 274 24.65 12.96 46.86
C PRO A 274 23.34 13.75 46.90
N GLY A 275 22.40 13.37 47.78
CA GLY A 275 21.13 14.08 47.99
C GLY A 275 19.89 13.43 47.35
N ARG A 276 20.05 12.33 46.60
CA ARG A 276 18.93 11.53 46.09
C ARG A 276 18.59 10.41 47.09
N THR A 277 17.30 10.19 47.33
CA THR A 277 16.85 9.09 48.20
C THR A 277 17.19 7.76 47.53
N ILE A 278 18.09 6.98 48.15
CA ILE A 278 18.43 5.63 47.71
C ILE A 278 17.21 4.74 47.98
N GLY A 279 16.54 4.31 46.91
CA GLY A 279 15.52 3.29 47.01
C GLY A 279 16.13 1.94 47.36
N THR A 280 15.49 1.22 48.27
CA THR A 280 15.70 -0.24 48.36
C THR A 280 15.36 -0.83 47.00
N SER A 281 16.26 -1.64 46.44
CA SER A 281 16.11 -2.28 45.12
C SER A 281 14.66 -2.64 44.81
N SER A 282 14.08 -2.08 43.73
CA SER A 282 12.73 -2.45 43.33
C SER A 282 12.71 -3.95 43.00
N THR A 283 11.88 -4.71 43.70
CA THR A 283 11.67 -6.15 43.45
C THR A 283 10.34 -6.41 42.75
N GLN A 284 9.51 -5.38 42.57
CA GLN A 284 8.18 -5.49 41.97
C GLN A 284 7.90 -4.31 41.04
N VAL A 285 7.66 -4.63 39.77
CA VAL A 285 7.27 -3.67 38.73
C VAL A 285 5.97 -4.06 38.04
N THR A 286 5.23 -3.06 37.59
CA THR A 286 4.01 -3.23 36.78
C THR A 286 4.11 -2.44 35.48
N TYR A 287 3.25 -2.79 34.52
CA TYR A 287 3.19 -2.20 33.19
C TYR A 287 1.79 -1.61 32.95
N PRO A 288 1.53 -0.37 33.37
CA PRO A 288 0.18 0.20 33.30
C PRO A 288 -0.36 0.33 31.88
N ASN A 289 0.53 0.41 30.88
CA ASN A 289 0.18 0.57 29.47
C ASN A 289 0.86 -0.53 28.62
N PRO A 290 0.40 -1.79 28.72
CA PRO A 290 1.07 -2.96 28.14
C PRO A 290 1.00 -3.03 26.60
N ALA A 291 0.04 -2.33 25.98
CA ALA A 291 -0.09 -2.21 24.52
C ALA A 291 0.72 -1.04 23.94
N MET A 292 1.49 -0.31 24.76
CA MET A 292 2.33 0.78 24.28
C MET A 292 3.54 0.23 23.52
N PRO A 293 3.92 0.79 22.35
CA PRO A 293 5.12 0.40 21.60
C PRO A 293 6.39 0.33 22.46
N PHE A 294 6.58 1.31 23.35
CA PHE A 294 7.73 1.36 24.26
C PHE A 294 7.80 0.14 25.20
N SER A 295 6.65 -0.42 25.58
CA SER A 295 6.51 -1.57 26.48
C SER A 295 6.50 -2.93 25.78
N GLN A 296 6.82 -3.01 24.48
CA GLN A 296 6.79 -4.28 23.74
C GLN A 296 8.03 -5.14 24.00
N PHE A 297 7.89 -6.05 24.95
CA PHE A 297 8.82 -7.13 25.26
C PHE A 297 8.14 -8.22 26.10
N VAL A 298 8.72 -9.41 26.14
CA VAL A 298 8.20 -10.55 26.91
C VAL A 298 9.05 -10.77 28.16
N GLY A 299 8.41 -10.90 29.33
CA GLY A 299 9.07 -11.06 30.62
C GLY A 299 9.22 -9.75 31.40
N ALA A 300 10.00 -9.78 32.50
CA ALA A 300 10.13 -8.66 33.42
C ALA A 300 11.15 -7.59 32.95
N PHE A 301 11.12 -6.41 33.57
CA PHE A 301 12.03 -5.29 33.35
C PHE A 301 13.05 -5.20 34.50
N ALA A 302 14.29 -4.76 34.22
CA ALA A 302 15.34 -4.67 35.23
C ALA A 302 15.12 -3.48 36.16
N SER A 303 14.64 -3.74 37.37
CA SER A 303 14.19 -2.73 38.33
C SER A 303 15.26 -2.26 39.33
N ASN A 304 16.51 -2.73 39.22
CA ASN A 304 17.62 -2.30 40.08
C ASN A 304 18.89 -2.07 39.26
N VAL A 305 18.83 -1.11 38.33
CA VAL A 305 19.96 -0.74 37.50
C VAL A 305 20.64 0.49 38.08
N ASP A 306 21.97 0.46 38.12
CA ASP A 306 22.79 1.58 38.60
C ASP A 306 22.56 2.83 37.74
N GLY A 307 22.47 3.99 38.37
CA GLY A 307 22.37 5.27 37.67
C GLY A 307 22.14 6.47 38.60
N ALA A 308 22.40 7.65 38.04
CA ALA A 308 22.16 8.94 38.71
C ALA A 308 20.65 9.18 38.95
N VAL A 309 19.83 8.80 37.97
CA VAL A 309 18.37 8.67 38.09
C VAL A 309 18.03 7.22 37.76
N SER A 310 17.57 6.46 38.75
CA SER A 310 17.02 5.11 38.57
C SER A 310 15.49 5.13 38.47
N GLU A 311 14.84 6.05 39.19
CA GLU A 311 13.38 6.20 39.23
C GLU A 311 12.99 7.67 39.42
N PHE A 312 11.72 8.00 39.15
CA PHE A 312 11.19 9.36 39.32
C PHE A 312 9.70 9.36 39.69
N SER A 313 9.23 10.37 40.40
CA SER A 313 7.79 10.60 40.64
C SER A 313 7.39 12.02 40.26
N VAL A 314 6.13 12.22 39.87
CA VAL A 314 5.65 13.54 39.45
C VAL A 314 5.45 14.45 40.66
N ILE A 315 6.01 15.66 40.63
CA ILE A 315 5.80 16.66 41.68
C ILE A 315 4.32 17.07 41.70
N GLY A 316 3.67 16.86 42.85
CA GLY A 316 2.22 17.05 43.00
C GLY A 316 1.36 15.88 42.52
N GLY A 317 1.97 14.75 42.12
CA GLY A 317 1.29 13.52 41.71
C GLY A 317 0.98 13.43 40.21
N ASP A 318 0.65 12.21 39.75
CA ASP A 318 0.52 11.81 38.34
C ASP A 318 -0.51 12.64 37.55
N ALA A 319 -1.45 13.31 38.21
CA ALA A 319 -2.38 14.25 37.59
C ALA A 319 -1.68 15.47 36.93
N ASN A 320 -0.41 15.73 37.27
CA ASN A 320 0.40 16.79 36.67
C ASN A 320 1.22 16.32 35.46
N PHE A 321 1.02 15.09 34.99
CA PHE A 321 1.48 14.71 33.66
C PHE A 321 0.75 15.56 32.60
N ILE A 322 1.51 16.05 31.63
CA ILE A 322 1.02 16.82 30.49
C ILE A 322 1.36 16.09 29.20
N ASN A 323 0.95 16.62 28.04
CA ASN A 323 1.29 16.07 26.72
C ASN A 323 0.94 14.58 26.58
N ASN A 324 -0.19 14.17 27.17
CA ASN A 324 -0.67 12.78 27.21
C ASN A 324 0.38 11.78 27.73
N THR A 325 1.17 12.20 28.72
CA THR A 325 2.20 11.32 29.27
C THR A 325 1.61 10.13 29.99
N LEU A 326 2.16 8.96 29.70
CA LEU A 326 1.76 7.68 30.26
C LEU A 326 2.95 6.93 30.85
N SER A 327 2.73 6.29 32.00
CA SER A 327 3.71 5.41 32.63
C SER A 327 3.84 4.10 31.85
N ALA A 328 5.05 3.77 31.41
CA ALA A 328 5.35 2.49 30.77
C ALA A 328 5.72 1.41 31.80
N VAL A 329 6.54 1.77 32.80
CA VAL A 329 6.98 0.88 33.89
C VAL A 329 6.85 1.63 35.21
N ARG A 330 6.19 0.99 36.19
CA ARG A 330 5.98 1.56 37.54
C ARG A 330 6.55 0.64 38.60
N ASN A 331 7.25 1.22 39.57
CA ASN A 331 7.65 0.51 40.77
C ASN A 331 6.43 0.37 41.70
N THR A 332 6.17 -0.85 42.17
CA THR A 332 5.06 -1.14 43.10
C THR A 332 5.53 -1.76 44.40
N SER A 333 6.83 -1.77 44.67
CA SER A 333 7.37 -2.14 45.97
C SER A 333 6.78 -1.24 47.08
N THR A 334 6.59 -1.80 48.27
CA THR A 334 6.03 -1.09 49.43
C THR A 334 6.80 0.20 49.72
N GLY A 335 6.10 1.33 49.80
CA GLY A 335 6.69 2.66 50.01
C GLY A 335 7.12 3.39 48.72
N TRP A 336 7.04 2.75 47.55
CA TRP A 336 7.50 3.27 46.25
C TRP A 336 6.41 3.30 45.18
N THR A 337 5.15 3.16 45.57
CA THR A 337 3.99 3.01 44.65
C THR A 337 3.71 4.19 43.73
N THR A 338 4.37 5.34 43.94
CA THR A 338 4.28 6.54 43.10
C THR A 338 5.48 6.72 42.18
N ALA A 339 6.47 5.81 42.22
CA ALA A 339 7.67 5.90 41.42
C ALA A 339 7.50 5.22 40.06
N HIS A 340 7.94 5.92 39.03
CA HIS A 340 8.01 5.48 37.64
C HIS A 340 9.46 5.18 37.29
N ILE A 341 9.67 4.15 36.48
CA ILE A 341 10.98 3.86 35.91
C ILE A 341 11.03 4.32 34.46
N ALA A 342 9.89 4.22 33.75
CA ALA A 342 9.80 4.62 32.36
C ALA A 342 8.44 5.26 32.04
N ALA A 343 8.45 6.30 31.22
CA ALA A 343 7.25 7.02 30.79
C ALA A 343 7.42 7.56 29.36
N VAL A 344 6.29 7.77 28.67
CA VAL A 344 6.26 8.33 27.32
C VAL A 344 5.25 9.46 27.27
N GLY A 345 5.69 10.64 26.87
CA GLY A 345 4.85 11.78 26.51
C GLY A 345 4.86 12.01 25.02
N ARG A 346 3.85 12.72 24.51
CA ARG A 346 3.80 13.13 23.12
C ARG A 346 3.45 14.60 22.99
N ILE A 347 4.42 15.36 22.51
CA ILE A 347 4.25 16.76 22.21
C ILE A 347 3.56 16.89 20.84
N PRO A 348 2.53 17.74 20.71
CA PRO A 348 1.95 18.06 19.42
C PRO A 348 3.00 18.63 18.47
N THR A 349 2.99 18.20 17.21
CA THR A 349 4.01 18.58 16.22
C THR A 349 3.40 19.36 15.06
N SER A 350 4.21 20.16 14.40
CA SER A 350 3.82 20.88 13.17
C SER A 350 3.56 19.96 11.98
N THR A 351 4.17 18.77 11.98
CA THR A 351 4.02 17.75 10.93
C THR A 351 2.82 16.82 11.14
N GLY A 352 2.28 16.75 12.37
CA GLY A 352 1.21 15.82 12.73
C GLY A 352 1.73 14.46 13.19
N GLY A 353 2.89 14.00 12.70
CA GLY A 353 3.62 12.81 13.16
C GLY A 353 4.79 13.08 14.13
N GLY A 354 5.32 12.02 14.76
CA GLY A 354 6.44 12.13 15.71
C GLY A 354 6.10 12.79 17.05
N GLY A 355 7.07 13.49 17.63
CA GLY A 355 6.89 14.29 18.86
C GLY A 355 6.96 13.49 20.16
N HIS A 356 7.42 12.24 20.12
CA HIS A 356 7.47 11.39 21.30
C HIS A 356 8.68 11.71 22.15
N VAL A 357 8.48 11.75 23.46
CA VAL A 357 9.54 11.93 24.45
C VAL A 357 9.50 10.72 25.36
N PHE A 358 10.56 9.92 25.31
CA PHE A 358 10.74 8.72 26.09
C PHE A 358 11.65 9.04 27.27
N THR A 359 11.24 8.63 28.46
CA THR A 359 12.02 8.77 29.68
C THR A 359 12.24 7.38 30.26
N ILE A 360 13.48 7.04 30.57
CA ILE A 360 13.84 5.76 31.20
C ILE A 360 14.96 5.97 32.23
N GLY A 361 14.74 5.50 33.46
CA GLY A 361 15.77 5.52 34.51
C GLY A 361 16.91 4.52 34.25
N GLY A 362 17.91 4.50 35.12
CA GLY A 362 19.11 3.66 35.03
C GLY A 362 20.13 4.20 34.03
N HIS A 363 21.41 3.86 34.18
CA HIS A 363 22.49 4.35 33.33
C HIS A 363 22.97 3.31 32.32
N ASP A 364 23.33 2.11 32.80
CA ASP A 364 23.87 1.07 31.93
C ASP A 364 23.18 -0.29 32.13
N TYR A 365 22.42 -0.68 31.10
CA TYR A 365 21.76 -1.98 31.02
C TYR A 365 22.71 -3.08 30.51
N TYR A 366 23.94 -2.76 30.10
CA TYR A 366 25.01 -3.70 29.71
C TYR A 366 25.85 -4.22 30.87
N ARG A 367 26.00 -3.45 31.95
CA ARG A 367 26.94 -3.79 33.03
C ARG A 367 26.51 -5.02 33.82
N ASP A 368 27.07 -6.17 33.45
CA ASP A 368 27.41 -7.30 34.32
C ASP A 368 28.66 -8.02 33.76
N THR A 369 29.53 -8.58 34.61
CA THR A 369 30.97 -8.86 34.33
C THR A 369 31.29 -9.96 33.31
N THR A 370 30.37 -10.35 32.41
CA THR A 370 30.69 -11.25 31.28
C THR A 370 29.84 -10.91 30.04
N PRO A 371 30.42 -10.86 28.82
CA PRO A 371 29.73 -10.49 27.58
C PRO A 371 28.56 -11.40 27.14
N THR A 372 28.22 -12.42 27.93
CA THR A 372 27.30 -13.48 27.54
C THR A 372 26.03 -13.59 28.40
N ASN A 373 25.89 -12.80 29.47
CA ASN A 373 24.77 -12.95 30.42
C ASN A 373 24.15 -11.62 30.86
N ALA A 374 23.60 -10.83 29.92
CA ALA A 374 22.57 -9.86 30.32
C ALA A 374 21.34 -10.66 30.78
N SER A 375 20.91 -10.49 32.03
CA SER A 375 19.65 -11.07 32.48
C SER A 375 18.52 -10.65 31.54
N LEU A 376 17.52 -11.52 31.32
CA LEU A 376 16.43 -11.24 30.39
C LEU A 376 15.75 -9.89 30.71
N GLU A 377 15.71 -9.51 31.99
CA GLU A 377 15.19 -8.23 32.45
C GLU A 377 15.99 -7.02 31.96
N ARG A 378 17.33 -7.10 31.98
CA ARG A 378 18.20 -6.05 31.42
C ARG A 378 18.05 -5.97 29.91
N ARG A 379 17.91 -7.13 29.26
CA ARG A 379 17.65 -7.19 27.83
C ARG A 379 16.31 -6.57 27.46
N ASN A 380 15.29 -6.75 28.28
CA ASN A 380 14.00 -6.11 28.10
C ASN A 380 14.06 -4.59 28.25
N ALA A 381 14.92 -4.07 29.14
CA ALA A 381 15.17 -2.62 29.21
C ALA A 381 15.88 -2.08 27.96
N GLN A 382 16.89 -2.79 27.44
CA GLN A 382 17.53 -2.49 26.15
C GLN A 382 16.51 -2.45 25.01
N ARG A 383 15.56 -3.40 25.01
CA ARG A 383 14.46 -3.42 24.03
C ARG A 383 13.55 -2.21 24.12
N MET A 384 13.30 -1.64 25.30
CA MET A 384 12.52 -0.40 25.40
C MET A 384 13.19 0.76 24.65
N ILE A 385 14.51 0.92 24.82
CA ILE A 385 15.28 1.94 24.09
C ILE A 385 15.21 1.69 22.57
N LEU A 386 15.35 0.43 22.12
CA LEU A 386 15.23 0.08 20.71
C LEU A 386 13.79 0.18 20.16
N ASN A 387 12.77 -0.05 20.99
CA ASN A 387 11.38 0.18 20.61
C ASN A 387 11.15 1.66 20.30
N ALA A 388 11.76 2.57 21.06
CA ALA A 388 11.67 4.01 20.79
C ALA A 388 12.24 4.42 19.43
N VAL A 389 13.28 3.72 18.93
CA VAL A 389 13.83 3.90 17.57
C VAL A 389 12.80 3.59 16.48
N LEU A 390 11.96 2.56 16.71
CA LEU A 390 10.92 2.14 15.78
C LEU A 390 9.63 2.94 15.90
N VAL A 391 9.44 3.76 16.94
CA VAL A 391 8.26 4.63 17.01
C VAL A 391 8.31 5.66 15.88
N PRO A 392 7.23 5.83 15.09
CA PRO A 392 7.22 6.74 13.96
C PRO A 392 7.66 8.17 14.31
N SER A 393 8.39 8.75 13.37
CA SER A 393 8.89 10.12 13.37
C SER A 393 8.62 10.72 11.99
N GLU A 394 8.33 12.01 11.93
CA GLU A 394 8.01 12.68 10.68
C GLU A 394 8.88 13.92 10.52
N ARG A 395 9.89 13.81 9.63
CA ARG A 395 10.90 14.85 9.41
C ARG A 395 10.78 15.39 8.00
N SER A 396 10.30 16.62 7.88
CA SER A 396 10.17 17.30 6.59
C SER A 396 11.54 17.56 5.96
N GLY A 397 11.68 17.29 4.65
CA GLY A 397 12.88 17.61 3.87
C GLY A 397 14.08 16.70 4.06
N CYS A 398 13.96 15.59 4.79
CA CYS A 398 15.11 14.79 5.20
C CYS A 398 15.34 13.47 4.45
N SER A 399 14.49 13.11 3.47
CA SER A 399 14.55 11.80 2.79
C SER A 399 14.50 10.59 3.75
N LEU A 400 13.95 10.79 4.95
CA LEU A 400 13.78 9.79 6.01
C LEU A 400 12.38 9.17 6.01
N SER A 401 11.70 9.20 4.87
CA SER A 401 10.35 8.64 4.71
C SER A 401 10.28 7.82 3.43
N ILE A 402 9.52 6.74 3.49
CA ILE A 402 9.19 5.86 2.38
C ILE A 402 7.83 6.33 1.84
N PRO A 403 7.70 6.64 0.54
CA PRO A 403 6.41 6.88 -0.08
C PRO A 403 5.57 5.61 -0.05
N ILE A 404 4.25 5.74 0.11
CA ILE A 404 3.32 4.61 0.07
C ILE A 404 2.59 4.68 -1.26
N VAL A 405 3.02 3.87 -2.23
CA VAL A 405 2.43 3.84 -3.57
C VAL A 405 1.73 2.51 -3.80
N LYS A 406 0.48 2.55 -4.26
CA LYS A 406 -0.27 1.37 -4.70
C LYS A 406 -0.72 1.54 -6.15
N GLY A 407 -0.57 0.48 -6.94
CA GLY A 407 -1.03 0.40 -8.31
C GLY A 407 -2.31 -0.43 -8.42
N PHE A 408 -3.23 -0.02 -9.28
CA PHE A 408 -4.44 -0.77 -9.62
C PHE A 408 -4.66 -0.76 -11.13
N LYS A 409 -5.18 -1.86 -11.69
CA LYS A 409 -5.44 -1.98 -13.12
C LYS A 409 -6.78 -2.67 -13.38
N GLN A 410 -7.49 -2.18 -14.39
CA GLN A 410 -8.74 -2.76 -14.87
C GLN A 410 -8.76 -2.75 -16.40
N VAL A 411 -9.58 -3.63 -16.98
CA VAL A 411 -9.80 -3.70 -18.43
C VAL A 411 -11.28 -3.52 -18.75
N GLU A 412 -11.56 -2.68 -19.74
CA GLU A 412 -12.90 -2.30 -20.20
C GLU A 412 -13.10 -2.71 -21.66
N TYR A 413 -14.28 -3.26 -21.98
CA TYR A 413 -14.74 -3.47 -23.35
C TYR A 413 -15.20 -2.15 -23.98
N LEU A 414 -14.79 -1.91 -25.24
CA LEU A 414 -15.32 -0.81 -26.04
C LEU A 414 -16.43 -1.36 -26.97
N PRO A 415 -17.71 -1.05 -26.73
CA PRO A 415 -18.84 -1.56 -27.53
C PRO A 415 -19.00 -0.91 -28.91
N ASN A 416 -17.91 -0.41 -29.50
CA ASN A 416 -17.98 0.57 -30.57
C ASN A 416 -17.66 0.04 -31.98
N THR A 417 -17.79 -1.25 -32.25
CA THR A 417 -17.97 -1.73 -33.62
C THR A 417 -19.44 -2.05 -33.84
N PRO A 418 -20.18 -1.28 -34.68
CA PRO A 418 -21.57 -1.58 -35.06
C PRO A 418 -21.78 -2.95 -35.76
N ASP A 419 -20.74 -3.77 -35.83
CA ASP A 419 -20.60 -4.98 -36.64
C ASP A 419 -20.29 -6.22 -35.78
N ASP A 420 -20.27 -6.08 -34.45
CA ASP A 420 -20.03 -7.19 -33.52
C ASP A 420 -21.37 -7.71 -32.99
N ALA A 421 -21.88 -8.77 -33.63
CA ALA A 421 -23.15 -9.43 -33.27
C ALA A 421 -22.98 -10.44 -32.11
N VAL A 422 -21.85 -10.43 -31.42
CA VAL A 422 -21.53 -11.36 -30.32
C VAL A 422 -22.02 -10.76 -28.98
N PRO A 423 -22.48 -11.58 -28.01
CA PRO A 423 -22.93 -11.07 -26.71
C PRO A 423 -21.86 -10.24 -25.99
N VAL A 424 -22.31 -9.19 -25.29
CA VAL A 424 -21.49 -8.38 -24.37
C VAL A 424 -20.73 -9.30 -23.41
N GLY A 425 -19.39 -9.21 -23.38
CA GLY A 425 -18.54 -9.95 -22.45
C GLY A 425 -17.68 -11.06 -23.06
N VAL A 426 -17.66 -11.23 -24.38
CA VAL A 426 -16.74 -12.16 -25.07
C VAL A 426 -15.75 -11.35 -25.92
N PHE A 427 -14.44 -11.53 -25.70
CA PHE A 427 -13.41 -10.93 -26.56
C PHE A 427 -13.07 -11.85 -27.72
N ASN A 428 -12.89 -11.26 -28.90
CA ASN A 428 -12.47 -11.93 -30.12
C ASN A 428 -11.21 -11.26 -30.69
N PRO A 429 -10.35 -12.00 -31.42
CA PRO A 429 -9.30 -11.39 -32.21
C PRO A 429 -9.88 -10.34 -33.17
N GLY A 430 -9.34 -9.12 -33.10
CA GLY A 430 -9.85 -7.93 -33.80
C GLY A 430 -10.42 -6.88 -32.85
N ASP A 431 -10.86 -7.28 -31.65
CA ASP A 431 -11.47 -6.35 -30.69
C ASP A 431 -10.47 -5.36 -30.13
N THR A 432 -10.93 -4.15 -29.86
CA THR A 432 -10.15 -3.13 -29.17
C THR A 432 -10.61 -2.98 -27.73
N ILE A 433 -9.67 -3.14 -26.80
CA ILE A 433 -9.90 -3.07 -25.36
C ILE A 433 -9.16 -1.87 -24.78
N THR A 434 -9.67 -1.36 -23.65
CA THR A 434 -9.02 -0.27 -22.91
C THR A 434 -8.55 -0.77 -21.55
N TRP A 435 -7.26 -0.67 -21.29
CA TRP A 435 -6.71 -0.87 -19.95
C TRP A 435 -6.63 0.47 -19.25
N THR A 436 -7.11 0.54 -18.01
CA THR A 436 -6.98 1.70 -17.13
C THR A 436 -6.06 1.33 -15.98
N ILE A 437 -4.94 2.03 -15.88
CA ILE A 437 -3.91 1.85 -14.85
C ILE A 437 -3.94 3.06 -13.93
N ARG A 438 -3.89 2.85 -12.61
CA ARG A 438 -3.91 3.91 -11.60
C ARG A 438 -2.80 3.67 -10.60
N TYR A 439 -2.01 4.70 -10.31
CA TYR A 439 -1.08 4.70 -9.19
C TYR A 439 -1.42 5.84 -8.24
N ILE A 440 -1.48 5.53 -6.96
CA ILE A 440 -1.88 6.45 -5.90
C ILE A 440 -0.78 6.49 -4.86
N ASN A 441 -0.40 7.68 -4.42
CA ASN A 441 0.54 7.89 -3.32
C ASN A 441 -0.21 8.34 -2.08
N ASP A 442 -0.37 7.43 -1.12
CA ASP A 442 -0.97 7.68 0.20
C ASP A 442 0.11 7.94 1.28
N GLY A 443 1.36 8.09 0.84
CA GLY A 443 2.49 8.42 1.72
C GLY A 443 2.58 9.92 2.00
N LEU A 444 3.54 10.27 2.87
CA LEU A 444 3.77 11.65 3.32
C LEU A 444 4.83 12.40 2.50
N VAL A 445 5.40 11.75 1.48
CA VAL A 445 6.41 12.34 0.60
C VAL A 445 6.05 12.14 -0.87
N PRO A 446 6.30 13.14 -1.74
CA PRO A 446 6.07 12.98 -3.16
C PRO A 446 7.09 12.03 -3.78
N VAL A 447 6.71 11.34 -4.84
CA VAL A 447 7.61 10.48 -5.61
C VAL A 447 8.04 11.20 -6.88
N THR A 448 9.30 11.61 -6.94
CA THR A 448 9.90 12.23 -8.14
C THR A 448 10.45 11.18 -9.09
N ASN A 449 10.69 11.57 -10.35
CA ASN A 449 11.15 10.65 -11.40
C ASN A 449 10.23 9.43 -11.55
N PHE A 450 8.92 9.65 -11.35
CA PHE A 450 7.93 8.60 -11.38
C PHE A 450 7.78 8.08 -12.82
N GLN A 451 7.79 6.77 -13.00
CA GLN A 451 7.61 6.13 -14.30
C GLN A 451 6.74 4.90 -14.15
N ILE A 452 5.85 4.66 -15.12
CA ILE A 452 5.09 3.42 -15.24
C ILE A 452 5.65 2.66 -16.44
N VAL A 453 6.07 1.43 -16.23
CA VAL A 453 6.61 0.54 -17.26
C VAL A 453 5.59 -0.56 -17.54
N ASP A 454 5.06 -0.60 -18.76
CA ASP A 454 4.05 -1.58 -19.21
C ASP A 454 4.51 -2.24 -20.52
N PRO A 455 5.16 -3.42 -20.46
CA PRO A 455 5.40 -4.23 -21.65
C PRO A 455 4.10 -4.94 -22.07
N LEU A 456 3.73 -4.81 -23.35
CA LEU A 456 2.57 -5.51 -23.91
C LEU A 456 2.95 -6.93 -24.34
N GLN A 457 2.13 -7.90 -23.93
CA GLN A 457 2.24 -9.29 -24.38
C GLN A 457 2.07 -9.39 -25.91
N SER A 458 2.81 -10.32 -26.54
CA SER A 458 2.65 -10.63 -27.96
C SER A 458 1.18 -10.90 -28.30
N GLY A 459 0.68 -10.26 -29.35
CA GLY A 459 -0.71 -10.32 -29.77
C GLY A 459 -1.60 -9.17 -29.28
N LEU A 460 -1.10 -8.32 -28.36
CA LEU A 460 -1.69 -7.01 -28.05
C LEU A 460 -1.05 -5.92 -28.90
N ILE A 461 -1.81 -5.34 -29.83
CA ILE A 461 -1.34 -4.26 -30.71
C ILE A 461 -1.77 -2.92 -30.11
N TYR A 462 -0.81 -2.07 -29.73
CA TYR A 462 -1.08 -0.73 -29.23
C TYR A 462 -1.76 0.17 -30.28
N GLN A 463 -2.87 0.84 -29.89
CA GLN A 463 -3.69 1.66 -30.80
C GLN A 463 -3.55 3.18 -30.60
N GLY A 464 -2.85 3.62 -29.55
CA GLY A 464 -2.50 5.02 -29.29
C GLY A 464 -3.60 6.10 -29.34
N PRO A 465 -3.21 7.36 -29.03
CA PRO A 465 -2.17 7.69 -28.05
C PRO A 465 -2.58 7.27 -26.62
N LEU A 466 -1.61 7.22 -25.69
CA LEU A 466 -1.91 7.11 -24.26
C LEU A 466 -2.71 8.31 -23.78
N VAL A 467 -3.66 8.07 -22.87
CA VAL A 467 -4.37 9.14 -22.16
C VAL A 467 -3.90 9.16 -20.72
N VAL A 468 -3.25 10.24 -20.29
CA VAL A 468 -2.75 10.42 -18.92
C VAL A 468 -3.56 11.52 -18.23
N THR A 469 -4.07 11.23 -17.04
CA THR A 469 -4.71 12.23 -16.18
C THR A 469 -4.09 12.21 -14.80
N THR A 470 -4.00 13.39 -14.17
CA THR A 470 -3.46 13.55 -12.82
C THR A 470 -4.50 14.14 -11.89
N ASN A 471 -4.47 13.72 -10.63
CA ASN A 471 -5.29 14.26 -9.54
C ASN A 471 -4.42 14.48 -8.31
N GLY A 472 -4.85 15.39 -7.43
CA GLY A 472 -4.14 15.76 -6.21
C GLY A 472 -3.05 16.82 -6.44
N SER A 473 -2.68 17.49 -5.35
CA SER A 473 -1.69 18.58 -5.39
C SER A 473 -0.28 18.03 -5.65
N GLY A 474 0.51 18.73 -6.46
CA GLY A 474 1.90 18.37 -6.77
C GLY A 474 2.08 17.15 -7.69
N THR A 475 0.99 16.54 -8.16
CA THR A 475 1.03 15.44 -9.13
C THR A 475 1.13 15.97 -10.56
N ILE A 476 2.18 15.60 -11.27
CA ILE A 476 2.47 16.05 -12.63
C ILE A 476 2.89 14.85 -13.47
N ALA A 477 2.19 14.59 -14.57
CA ALA A 477 2.56 13.54 -15.51
C ALA A 477 1.97 13.84 -16.88
N THR A 478 2.69 13.49 -17.94
CA THR A 478 2.22 13.55 -19.32
C THR A 478 2.55 12.24 -20.04
N ALA A 479 1.79 11.90 -21.07
CA ALA A 479 2.03 10.70 -21.87
C ALA A 479 3.42 10.71 -22.53
N ASN A 480 4.11 9.57 -22.51
CA ASN A 480 5.25 9.35 -23.39
C ASN A 480 4.75 9.07 -24.82
N ALA A 481 4.97 10.01 -25.73
CA ALA A 481 4.57 9.85 -27.13
C ALA A 481 5.29 8.71 -27.86
N SER A 482 6.44 8.25 -27.35
CA SER A 482 7.23 7.16 -27.92
C SER A 482 6.87 5.77 -27.38
N TYR A 483 5.93 5.66 -26.45
CA TYR A 483 5.46 4.37 -25.94
C TYR A 483 4.90 3.49 -27.08
N ASN A 484 5.32 2.23 -27.12
CA ASN A 484 4.83 1.25 -28.10
C ASN A 484 4.62 -0.16 -27.52
N GLY A 485 4.97 -0.39 -26.24
CA GLY A 485 4.74 -1.65 -25.53
C GLY A 485 5.61 -2.85 -25.95
N THR A 486 6.43 -2.74 -27.00
CA THR A 486 7.29 -3.84 -27.49
C THR A 486 8.78 -3.46 -27.57
N GLY A 487 9.12 -2.19 -27.35
CA GLY A 487 10.50 -1.72 -27.22
C GLY A 487 10.62 -0.54 -26.26
N ASN A 488 9.74 0.46 -26.39
CA ASN A 488 9.60 1.53 -25.40
C ASN A 488 8.34 1.28 -24.56
N ASN A 489 8.58 0.85 -23.32
CA ASN A 489 7.54 0.46 -22.37
C ASN A 489 7.27 1.55 -21.33
N ASN A 490 8.00 2.67 -21.36
CA ASN A 490 7.78 3.80 -20.46
C ASN A 490 6.51 4.54 -20.87
N MET A 491 5.51 4.58 -20.01
CA MET A 491 4.22 5.20 -20.33
C MET A 491 4.21 6.72 -20.11
N LEU A 492 5.06 7.24 -19.23
CA LEU A 492 5.11 8.65 -18.85
C LEU A 492 6.34 9.35 -19.43
N ALA A 493 6.19 10.62 -19.79
CA ALA A 493 7.32 11.46 -20.15
C ALA A 493 8.27 11.68 -18.95
N PRO A 494 9.54 12.06 -19.17
CA PRO A 494 10.49 12.34 -18.09
C PRO A 494 9.98 13.38 -17.09
N ASN A 495 10.51 13.33 -15.85
CA ASN A 495 10.20 14.25 -14.75
C ASN A 495 8.76 14.20 -14.21
N ALA A 496 8.03 13.11 -14.45
CA ALA A 496 6.75 12.93 -13.79
C ALA A 496 6.93 12.80 -12.25
N VAL A 497 5.94 13.31 -11.53
CA VAL A 497 5.90 13.35 -10.06
C VAL A 497 4.53 12.83 -9.62
N LEU A 498 4.52 11.84 -8.73
CA LEU A 498 3.32 11.41 -8.03
C LEU A 498 3.27 12.12 -6.67
N GLY A 499 2.44 13.17 -6.58
CA GLY A 499 2.34 14.02 -5.40
C GLY A 499 1.76 13.31 -4.18
N ILE A 500 1.88 13.91 -3.00
CA ILE A 500 1.28 13.41 -1.75
C ILE A 500 -0.25 13.40 -1.89
N GLY A 501 -0.90 12.27 -1.58
CA GLY A 501 -2.33 12.07 -1.82
C GLY A 501 -2.71 12.14 -3.31
N GLY A 502 -1.73 12.02 -4.20
CA GLY A 502 -1.88 12.17 -5.64
C GLY A 502 -2.29 10.88 -6.32
N MET A 503 -2.88 11.01 -7.52
CA MET A 503 -3.17 9.87 -8.39
C MET A 503 -2.76 10.18 -9.83
N ILE A 504 -2.06 9.24 -10.47
CA ILE A 504 -1.83 9.22 -11.92
C ILE A 504 -2.65 8.09 -12.52
N THR A 505 -3.47 8.41 -13.51
CA THR A 505 -4.23 7.44 -14.30
C THR A 505 -3.71 7.42 -15.73
N VAL A 506 -3.45 6.22 -16.26
CA VAL A 506 -3.06 5.99 -17.66
C VAL A 506 -4.07 5.07 -18.31
N LYS A 507 -4.67 5.49 -19.42
CA LYS A 507 -5.46 4.61 -20.29
C LYS A 507 -4.66 4.24 -21.54
N VAL A 508 -4.60 2.95 -21.82
CA VAL A 508 -3.96 2.38 -23.02
C VAL A 508 -4.97 1.53 -23.79
N ARG A 509 -5.07 1.76 -25.10
CA ARG A 509 -5.92 0.96 -26.00
C ARG A 509 -5.08 -0.05 -26.75
N THR A 510 -5.55 -1.28 -26.81
CA THR A 510 -4.91 -2.36 -27.55
C THR A 510 -5.91 -3.17 -28.37
N THR A 511 -5.50 -3.66 -29.52
CA THR A 511 -6.23 -4.68 -30.27
C THR A 511 -5.70 -6.06 -29.94
N VAL A 512 -6.60 -6.99 -29.60
CA VAL A 512 -6.27 -8.41 -29.39
C VAL A 512 -6.23 -9.13 -30.74
N THR A 513 -5.32 -10.09 -30.93
CA THR A 513 -5.14 -10.72 -32.26
C THR A 513 -5.07 -12.25 -32.24
N GLN A 514 -5.11 -12.88 -31.07
CA GLN A 514 -4.96 -14.32 -30.93
C GLN A 514 -5.94 -14.88 -29.90
N TRP A 515 -6.38 -16.11 -30.11
CA TRP A 515 -7.18 -16.88 -29.16
C TRP A 515 -6.31 -17.40 -28.02
N THR A 516 -6.01 -16.53 -27.06
CA THR A 516 -5.14 -16.85 -25.93
C THR A 516 -5.52 -16.06 -24.69
N THR A 517 -4.86 -16.35 -23.58
CA THR A 517 -4.93 -15.54 -22.38
C THR A 517 -3.93 -14.40 -22.49
N TYR A 518 -4.40 -13.18 -22.28
CA TYR A 518 -3.53 -12.02 -22.14
C TYR A 518 -3.48 -11.60 -20.69
N LEU A 519 -2.28 -11.56 -20.13
CA LEU A 519 -2.02 -11.06 -18.78
C LEU A 519 -1.16 -9.81 -18.88
N ASN A 520 -1.52 -8.77 -18.13
CA ASN A 520 -0.72 -7.56 -18.09
C ASN A 520 -0.55 -7.05 -16.66
N HIS A 521 0.70 -6.75 -16.29
CA HIS A 521 1.11 -6.43 -14.93
C HIS A 521 2.15 -5.29 -14.92
N PRO A 522 1.73 -4.02 -15.14
CA PRO A 522 2.64 -2.88 -15.14
C PRO A 522 3.36 -2.72 -13.80
N THR A 523 4.55 -2.11 -13.86
CA THR A 523 5.35 -1.80 -12.67
C THR A 523 5.73 -0.32 -12.69
N ALA A 524 5.57 0.35 -11.55
CA ALA A 524 5.97 1.73 -11.38
C ALA A 524 7.27 1.86 -10.59
N TYR A 525 8.06 2.86 -10.95
CA TYR A 525 9.34 3.19 -10.31
C TYR A 525 9.37 4.67 -9.96
N GLY A 526 10.22 5.04 -9.00
CA GLY A 526 10.43 6.43 -8.63
C GLY A 526 11.40 6.58 -7.47
N THR A 527 11.80 7.82 -7.21
CA THR A 527 12.72 8.14 -6.12
C THR A 527 12.10 7.75 -4.77
N GLY A 528 12.81 6.94 -3.99
CA GLY A 528 12.37 6.49 -2.67
C GLY A 528 11.44 5.27 -2.67
N MET A 529 11.04 4.77 -3.83
CA MET A 529 10.29 3.51 -3.93
C MET A 529 11.21 2.28 -3.77
N PRO A 530 10.67 1.09 -3.51
CA PRO A 530 11.45 -0.15 -3.53
C PRO A 530 12.16 -0.39 -4.87
N GLU A 531 13.33 -1.02 -4.85
CA GLU A 531 14.15 -1.27 -6.06
C GLU A 531 13.43 -2.10 -7.13
N GLY A 532 12.53 -3.01 -6.71
CA GLY A 532 11.69 -3.79 -7.63
C GLY A 532 10.53 -3.03 -8.27
N GLY A 533 10.27 -1.79 -7.82
CA GLY A 533 9.09 -1.02 -8.19
C GLY A 533 7.80 -1.55 -7.54
N GLU A 534 6.70 -0.84 -7.80
CA GLU A 534 5.37 -1.20 -7.33
C GLU A 534 4.51 -1.71 -8.48
N ARG A 535 4.04 -2.94 -8.38
CA ARG A 535 3.18 -3.54 -9.39
C ARG A 535 1.72 -3.13 -9.20
N THR A 536 0.95 -3.19 -10.28
CA THR A 536 -0.50 -3.01 -10.19
C THR A 536 -1.16 -4.26 -9.66
N ASP A 537 -2.16 -4.11 -8.81
CA ASP A 537 -3.14 -5.15 -8.54
C ASP A 537 -4.31 -5.08 -9.52
N THR A 538 -4.95 -6.20 -9.83
CA THR A 538 -6.16 -6.19 -10.64
C THR A 538 -7.36 -5.71 -9.81
N VAL A 539 -8.22 -4.87 -10.38
CA VAL A 539 -9.41 -4.39 -9.66
C VAL A 539 -10.45 -5.51 -9.61
N ASP A 540 -10.71 -6.01 -8.41
CA ASP A 540 -11.49 -7.22 -8.16
C ASP A 540 -12.34 -7.11 -6.87
N ALA A 541 -12.84 -8.25 -6.36
CA ALA A 541 -13.63 -8.28 -5.14
C ALA A 541 -12.82 -8.09 -3.84
N THR A 542 -11.50 -8.28 -3.88
CA THR A 542 -10.60 -8.10 -2.74
C THR A 542 -10.00 -6.68 -2.68
N THR A 543 -10.04 -5.97 -3.81
CA THR A 543 -9.60 -4.59 -3.95
C THR A 543 -10.41 -3.65 -3.04
N PRO A 544 -9.76 -2.75 -2.27
CA PRO A 544 -10.46 -1.76 -1.47
C PRO A 544 -11.33 -0.88 -2.36
N GLY A 545 -12.61 -0.67 -2.01
CA GLY A 545 -13.50 0.20 -2.81
C GLY A 545 -13.01 1.65 -2.94
N THR A 546 -12.12 2.08 -2.05
CA THR A 546 -11.40 3.37 -2.11
C THR A 546 -9.98 3.22 -1.60
N PHE A 547 -9.01 3.91 -2.22
CA PHE A 547 -7.63 4.00 -1.77
C PHE A 547 -7.13 5.45 -1.89
N GLY A 548 -6.46 5.99 -0.86
CA GLY A 548 -6.01 7.39 -0.83
C GLY A 548 -7.14 8.41 -1.06
N GLY A 549 -8.38 8.07 -0.67
CA GLY A 549 -9.59 8.87 -0.95
C GLY A 549 -10.13 8.77 -2.38
N TYR A 550 -9.49 8.01 -3.28
CA TYR A 550 -9.95 7.79 -4.64
C TYR A 550 -10.74 6.48 -4.77
N PRO A 551 -11.85 6.44 -5.53
CA PRO A 551 -12.59 5.19 -5.76
C PRO A 551 -11.76 4.23 -6.62
N ILE A 552 -11.59 3.01 -6.12
CA ILE A 552 -10.88 1.92 -6.81
C ILE A 552 -11.91 0.81 -6.97
N GLY A 553 -12.46 0.71 -8.18
CA GLY A 553 -13.58 -0.18 -8.43
C GLY A 553 -14.21 0.11 -9.77
N CYS A 554 -14.67 -0.95 -10.41
CA CYS A 554 -15.53 -0.86 -11.57
C CYS A 554 -16.82 -0.17 -11.17
N GLN A 555 -17.08 0.98 -11.81
CA GLN A 555 -18.24 1.78 -11.49
C GLN A 555 -19.52 1.06 -11.98
N PRO A 556 -20.65 1.14 -11.25
CA PRO A 556 -21.91 0.61 -11.74
C PRO A 556 -22.22 1.15 -13.14
N GLY A 557 -22.44 0.25 -14.10
CA GLY A 557 -22.67 0.60 -15.52
C GLY A 557 -21.40 0.78 -16.37
N SER A 558 -20.21 0.48 -15.84
CA SER A 558 -18.98 0.38 -16.64
C SER A 558 -18.87 -0.99 -17.31
N ASN A 559 -18.30 -1.04 -18.51
CA ASN A 559 -18.04 -2.28 -19.27
C ASN A 559 -16.78 -3.00 -18.79
N CYS A 560 -16.52 -3.01 -17.48
CA CYS A 560 -15.39 -3.73 -16.93
C CYS A 560 -15.54 -5.21 -17.20
N TYR A 561 -14.44 -5.83 -17.60
CA TYR A 561 -14.39 -7.27 -17.76
C TYR A 561 -14.16 -7.94 -16.39
N PRO A 562 -14.94 -8.99 -16.04
CA PRO A 562 -14.79 -9.71 -14.77
C PRO A 562 -13.36 -10.26 -14.60
N GLN A 563 -12.85 -10.33 -13.37
CA GLN A 563 -11.45 -10.69 -13.08
C GLN A 563 -11.30 -11.96 -12.22
N GLU A 564 -12.40 -12.63 -11.89
CA GLU A 564 -12.48 -13.74 -10.94
C GLU A 564 -11.56 -14.92 -11.30
N ASP A 565 -11.34 -15.15 -12.59
CA ASP A 565 -10.47 -16.23 -13.10
C ASP A 565 -8.97 -16.01 -12.82
N TRP A 566 -8.56 -14.78 -12.49
CA TRP A 566 -7.17 -14.40 -12.23
C TRP A 566 -6.90 -14.00 -10.77
N GLN A 567 -7.89 -14.18 -9.89
CA GLN A 567 -7.77 -13.79 -8.49
C GLN A 567 -6.85 -14.73 -7.72
N THR A 568 -5.91 -14.13 -7.00
CA THR A 568 -5.16 -14.78 -5.93
C THR A 568 -5.21 -13.92 -4.68
N PRO A 569 -4.83 -14.43 -3.50
CA PRO A 569 -4.67 -13.60 -2.30
C PRO A 569 -3.51 -12.58 -2.37
N SER A 570 -2.86 -12.41 -3.53
CA SER A 570 -1.65 -11.61 -3.74
C SER A 570 -1.84 -10.61 -4.89
N LEU A 571 -0.82 -9.82 -5.24
CA LEU A 571 -0.91 -8.89 -6.38
C LEU A 571 -1.14 -9.64 -7.69
N ASP A 572 -2.25 -9.35 -8.34
CA ASP A 572 -2.70 -10.10 -9.51
C ASP A 572 -2.49 -9.33 -10.83
N PRO A 573 -2.04 -10.00 -11.90
CA PRO A 573 -2.09 -9.40 -13.23
C PRO A 573 -3.55 -9.19 -13.66
N THR A 574 -3.83 -8.12 -14.40
CA THR A 574 -5.13 -7.98 -15.07
C THR A 574 -5.17 -8.86 -16.30
N GLY A 575 -6.18 -9.71 -16.38
CA GLY A 575 -6.30 -10.75 -17.39
C GLY A 575 -7.53 -10.64 -18.27
N ILE A 576 -7.43 -11.18 -19.48
CA ILE A 576 -8.55 -11.51 -20.36
C ILE A 576 -8.31 -12.88 -20.99
N LEU A 577 -9.38 -13.64 -21.23
CA LEU A 577 -9.33 -14.95 -21.89
C LEU A 577 -10.09 -14.90 -23.21
N LEU A 578 -9.42 -15.24 -24.30
CA LEU A 578 -10.05 -15.46 -25.60
C LEU A 578 -10.08 -16.97 -25.88
N VAL A 579 -11.27 -17.57 -25.78
CA VAL A 579 -11.46 -18.99 -26.06
C VAL A 579 -11.73 -19.15 -27.55
N GLY A 580 -10.87 -19.90 -28.24
CA GLY A 580 -11.10 -20.24 -29.63
C GLY A 580 -12.38 -21.07 -29.79
N PRO A 581 -13.04 -20.99 -30.96
CA PRO A 581 -14.24 -21.76 -31.20
C PRO A 581 -13.97 -23.27 -31.15
N THR A 582 -14.93 -24.02 -30.62
CA THR A 582 -14.84 -25.49 -30.61
C THR A 582 -15.00 -26.01 -32.03
N SER A 583 -14.27 -27.07 -32.40
CA SER A 583 -14.34 -27.73 -33.72
C SER A 583 -15.67 -28.44 -34.01
N ALA A 584 -16.70 -28.20 -33.20
CA ALA A 584 -18.05 -28.66 -33.45
C ALA A 584 -18.70 -27.83 -34.57
N PRO A 585 -19.44 -28.46 -35.50
CA PRO A 585 -20.18 -27.71 -36.51
C PRO A 585 -21.25 -26.82 -35.85
N ALA A 586 -21.32 -25.55 -36.23
CA ALA A 586 -22.32 -24.59 -35.78
C ALA A 586 -23.44 -24.40 -36.83
N SER A 587 -24.48 -23.67 -36.45
CA SER A 587 -25.61 -23.33 -37.30
C SER A 587 -25.90 -21.84 -37.31
N VAL A 588 -26.50 -21.35 -38.39
CA VAL A 588 -27.00 -19.96 -38.51
C VAL A 588 -28.48 -20.03 -38.82
N GLU A 589 -29.30 -19.53 -37.91
CA GLU A 589 -30.76 -19.47 -38.01
C GLU A 589 -31.25 -18.03 -37.98
N GLY A 590 -32.26 -17.73 -38.81
CA GLY A 590 -32.80 -16.40 -38.92
C GLY A 590 -34.16 -16.31 -39.57
N ARG A 591 -34.62 -15.07 -39.80
CA ARG A 591 -35.90 -14.76 -40.40
C ARG A 591 -35.81 -13.60 -41.41
N VAL A 592 -36.63 -13.67 -42.44
CA VAL A 592 -36.85 -12.60 -43.41
C VAL A 592 -38.27 -12.06 -43.24
N ILE A 593 -38.38 -10.75 -43.05
CA ILE A 593 -39.64 -10.05 -42.77
C ILE A 593 -39.80 -8.80 -43.65
N ASP A 594 -41.03 -8.29 -43.78
CA ASP A 594 -41.30 -6.98 -44.36
C ASP A 594 -41.21 -5.86 -43.31
N ALA A 595 -41.31 -4.60 -43.76
CA ALA A 595 -41.31 -3.42 -42.89
C ALA A 595 -42.43 -3.40 -41.84
N GLY A 596 -43.49 -4.20 -42.02
CA GLY A 596 -44.60 -4.38 -41.08
C GLY A 596 -44.44 -5.59 -40.15
N GLY A 597 -43.28 -6.26 -40.16
CA GLY A 597 -42.98 -7.43 -39.33
C GLY A 597 -43.60 -8.74 -39.82
N ARG A 598 -44.21 -8.77 -41.02
CA ARG A 598 -44.78 -9.99 -41.59
C ARG A 598 -43.70 -10.84 -42.22
N ALA A 599 -43.82 -12.16 -42.05
CA ALA A 599 -42.90 -13.13 -42.64
C ALA A 599 -42.92 -13.11 -44.17
N LEU A 600 -41.74 -13.17 -44.78
CA LEU A 600 -41.58 -13.31 -46.23
C LEU A 600 -41.11 -14.72 -46.57
N SER A 601 -42.00 -15.52 -47.15
CA SER A 601 -41.69 -16.86 -47.66
C SER A 601 -41.11 -16.83 -49.07
N ARG A 602 -40.39 -17.88 -49.47
CA ARG A 602 -39.81 -18.03 -50.82
C ARG A 602 -38.74 -16.98 -51.17
N ILE A 603 -38.05 -16.47 -50.15
CA ILE A 603 -36.87 -15.60 -50.32
C ILE A 603 -35.62 -16.47 -50.30
N ASN A 604 -34.67 -16.20 -51.19
CA ASN A 604 -33.39 -16.88 -51.24
C ASN A 604 -32.44 -16.26 -50.23
N VAL A 605 -31.82 -17.08 -49.39
CA VAL A 605 -30.76 -16.69 -48.46
C VAL A 605 -29.55 -17.54 -48.79
N GLU A 606 -28.41 -16.90 -49.01
CA GLU A 606 -27.15 -17.56 -49.31
C GLU A 606 -26.16 -17.27 -48.18
N ILE A 607 -25.34 -18.25 -47.83
CA ILE A 607 -24.21 -18.07 -46.93
C ILE A 607 -22.94 -18.48 -47.67
N TYR A 608 -21.98 -17.56 -47.72
CA TYR A 608 -20.70 -17.69 -48.40
C TYR A 608 -19.57 -17.74 -47.38
N ASN A 609 -18.77 -18.80 -47.42
CA ASN A 609 -17.56 -18.95 -46.63
C ASN A 609 -16.38 -18.33 -47.39
N VAL A 610 -15.81 -17.26 -46.84
CA VAL A 610 -14.77 -16.50 -47.53
C VAL A 610 -13.44 -17.25 -47.58
N GLN A 611 -13.16 -18.13 -46.63
CA GLN A 611 -11.92 -18.90 -46.58
C GLN A 611 -11.94 -20.12 -47.50
N THR A 612 -13.05 -20.87 -47.55
CA THR A 612 -13.14 -22.11 -48.34
C THR A 612 -13.73 -21.89 -49.72
N GLY A 613 -14.43 -20.78 -49.93
CA GLY A 613 -15.18 -20.50 -51.15
C GLY A 613 -16.54 -21.23 -51.22
N GLU A 614 -16.93 -21.97 -50.16
CA GLU A 614 -18.19 -22.71 -50.12
C GLU A 614 -19.41 -21.77 -50.08
N ILE A 615 -20.45 -22.07 -50.86
CA ILE A 615 -21.73 -21.36 -50.83
C ILE A 615 -22.83 -22.38 -50.50
N LYS A 616 -23.63 -22.09 -49.48
CA LYS A 616 -24.89 -22.81 -49.21
C LYS A 616 -26.06 -21.85 -49.43
N ALA A 617 -27.15 -22.35 -50.01
CA ALA A 617 -28.35 -21.57 -50.27
C ALA A 617 -29.58 -22.28 -49.70
N VAL A 618 -30.48 -21.51 -49.08
CA VAL A 618 -31.77 -21.98 -48.59
C VAL A 618 -32.87 -21.00 -48.97
N THR A 619 -34.08 -21.53 -49.09
CA THR A 619 -35.27 -20.70 -49.34
C THR A 619 -36.10 -20.60 -48.06
N THR A 620 -36.57 -19.40 -47.73
CA THR A 620 -37.34 -19.18 -46.51
C THR A 620 -38.66 -19.95 -46.50
N GLY A 621 -39.00 -20.52 -45.33
CA GLY A 621 -40.26 -21.23 -45.09
C GLY A 621 -41.50 -20.31 -45.07
N SER A 622 -42.68 -20.89 -44.82
CA SER A 622 -43.95 -20.13 -44.72
C SER A 622 -43.93 -19.04 -43.64
N PHE A 623 -43.12 -19.22 -42.60
CA PHE A 623 -42.92 -18.25 -41.53
C PHE A 623 -41.71 -17.34 -41.74
N GLY A 624 -41.10 -17.34 -42.93
CA GLY A 624 -39.96 -16.50 -43.28
C GLY A 624 -38.64 -16.97 -42.67
N THR A 625 -38.59 -18.15 -42.05
CA THR A 625 -37.41 -18.67 -41.37
C THR A 625 -36.43 -19.33 -42.35
N PHE A 626 -35.13 -19.25 -42.03
CA PHE A 626 -34.05 -19.95 -42.72
C PHE A 626 -33.06 -20.53 -41.71
N LYS A 627 -32.37 -21.61 -42.09
CA LYS A 627 -31.35 -22.26 -41.27
C LYS A 627 -30.25 -22.85 -42.13
N PHE A 628 -29.00 -22.63 -41.73
CA PHE A 628 -27.82 -23.30 -42.26
C PHE A 628 -27.21 -24.15 -41.16
N ASP A 629 -27.11 -25.46 -41.38
CA ASP A 629 -26.50 -26.41 -40.45
C ASP A 629 -25.11 -26.83 -40.92
N TYR A 630 -24.33 -27.39 -39.99
CA TYR A 630 -23.00 -27.94 -40.23
C TYR A 630 -22.05 -26.93 -40.87
N LEU A 631 -21.98 -25.73 -40.30
CA LEU A 631 -21.02 -24.70 -40.67
C LEU A 631 -19.78 -24.85 -39.81
N THR A 632 -18.62 -24.81 -40.43
CA THR A 632 -17.35 -24.85 -39.71
C THR A 632 -17.20 -23.56 -38.92
N THR A 633 -16.94 -23.69 -37.62
CA THR A 633 -16.66 -22.58 -36.72
C THR A 633 -15.26 -22.00 -36.99
N ALA A 634 -14.95 -20.81 -36.47
CA ALA A 634 -13.73 -20.04 -36.73
C ALA A 634 -13.58 -19.51 -38.18
N GLN A 635 -14.62 -19.58 -39.00
CA GLN A 635 -14.57 -19.11 -40.39
C GLN A 635 -15.45 -17.87 -40.58
N PHE A 636 -15.07 -17.04 -41.54
CA PHE A 636 -15.76 -15.79 -41.85
C PHE A 636 -16.80 -16.06 -42.93
N TYR A 637 -18.04 -15.74 -42.61
CA TYR A 637 -19.19 -15.94 -43.48
C TYR A 637 -19.82 -14.61 -43.86
N VAL A 638 -20.30 -14.54 -45.09
CA VAL A 638 -21.19 -13.49 -45.58
C VAL A 638 -22.53 -14.14 -45.89
N VAL A 639 -23.58 -13.75 -45.17
CA VAL A 639 -24.96 -14.14 -45.45
C VAL A 639 -25.60 -13.06 -46.29
N SER A 640 -26.19 -13.42 -47.43
CA SER A 640 -26.91 -12.50 -48.31
C SER A 640 -28.36 -12.93 -48.49
N VAL A 641 -29.24 -11.97 -48.77
CA VAL A 641 -30.66 -12.20 -49.04
C VAL A 641 -31.06 -11.65 -50.41
N SER A 642 -31.87 -12.40 -51.15
CA SER A 642 -32.41 -11.96 -52.44
C SER A 642 -33.82 -12.50 -52.69
N GLY A 643 -34.69 -11.67 -53.29
CA GLY A 643 -36.08 -12.02 -53.55
C GLY A 643 -36.61 -11.41 -54.84
N LYS A 644 -37.42 -12.17 -55.59
CA LYS A 644 -38.10 -11.63 -56.78
C LYS A 644 -39.12 -10.58 -56.37
N ARG A 645 -38.94 -9.34 -56.84
CA ARG A 645 -39.82 -8.18 -56.57
C ARG A 645 -39.84 -7.72 -55.11
N VAL A 646 -38.80 -8.04 -54.35
CA VAL A 646 -38.60 -7.57 -52.98
C VAL A 646 -37.25 -6.86 -52.92
N TYR A 647 -37.21 -5.67 -52.31
CA TYR A 647 -35.99 -4.89 -52.15
C TYR A 647 -35.51 -5.00 -50.70
N PHE A 648 -34.22 -5.25 -50.50
CA PHE A 648 -33.58 -5.27 -49.19
C PHE A 648 -32.57 -4.10 -49.12
N PRO A 649 -32.82 -3.09 -48.27
CA PRO A 649 -31.88 -1.98 -48.08
C PRO A 649 -30.53 -2.42 -47.52
N ILE A 650 -30.56 -3.47 -46.69
CA ILE A 650 -29.39 -4.19 -46.19
C ILE A 650 -29.60 -5.64 -46.64
N ASP A 651 -28.85 -6.05 -47.65
CA ASP A 651 -28.97 -7.36 -48.29
C ASP A 651 -27.88 -8.34 -47.85
N THR A 652 -26.96 -7.93 -46.97
CA THR A 652 -25.84 -8.73 -46.49
C THR A 652 -25.58 -8.53 -45.00
N HIS A 653 -25.12 -9.58 -44.35
CA HIS A 653 -24.54 -9.60 -43.00
C HIS A 653 -23.24 -10.39 -43.04
N SER A 654 -22.20 -9.95 -42.34
CA SER A 654 -20.92 -10.67 -42.27
C SER A 654 -20.47 -10.90 -40.83
N PHE A 655 -19.93 -12.06 -40.53
CA PHE A 655 -19.49 -12.44 -39.18
C PHE A 655 -18.47 -13.57 -39.23
N THR A 656 -17.66 -13.69 -38.18
CA THR A 656 -16.91 -14.92 -37.90
C THR A 656 -17.82 -15.85 -37.10
N LEU A 657 -18.10 -17.05 -37.61
CA LEU A 657 -18.98 -18.00 -36.93
C LEU A 657 -18.22 -18.72 -35.82
N LEU A 658 -18.57 -18.49 -34.55
CA LEU A 658 -17.89 -19.08 -33.40
C LEU A 658 -18.73 -20.15 -32.70
N ASP A 659 -20.04 -19.98 -32.68
CA ASP A 659 -21.07 -20.90 -32.19
C ASP A 659 -22.37 -20.64 -32.96
N ASN A 660 -23.47 -21.31 -32.60
CA ASN A 660 -24.77 -21.13 -33.23
C ASN A 660 -25.24 -19.67 -33.18
N ILE A 661 -25.60 -19.12 -34.33
CA ILE A 661 -26.26 -17.82 -34.43
C ILE A 661 -27.76 -18.07 -34.58
N VAL A 662 -28.57 -17.43 -33.73
CA VAL A 662 -30.04 -17.50 -33.78
C VAL A 662 -30.59 -16.09 -33.89
N GLY A 663 -31.62 -15.89 -34.71
CA GLY A 663 -32.35 -14.62 -34.80
C GLY A 663 -31.78 -13.61 -35.82
N LEU A 664 -30.88 -14.05 -36.72
CA LEU A 664 -30.40 -13.20 -37.81
C LEU A 664 -31.58 -12.71 -38.65
N THR A 665 -31.74 -11.38 -38.80
CA THR A 665 -32.95 -10.83 -39.43
C THR A 665 -32.61 -9.98 -40.66
N PHE A 666 -33.34 -10.23 -41.76
CA PHE A 666 -33.38 -9.36 -42.93
C PHE A 666 -34.75 -8.69 -43.05
N VAL A 667 -34.76 -7.39 -43.29
CA VAL A 667 -35.99 -6.59 -43.41
C VAL A 667 -36.10 -6.04 -44.83
N ALA A 668 -37.19 -6.38 -45.52
CA ALA A 668 -37.48 -5.82 -46.83
C ALA A 668 -37.95 -4.37 -46.72
N GLY A 669 -37.44 -3.51 -47.61
CA GLY A 669 -37.90 -2.14 -47.80
C GLY A 669 -39.13 -2.08 -48.71
N GLU A 670 -39.78 -0.91 -48.74
CA GLU A 670 -40.94 -0.70 -49.61
C GLU A 670 -40.56 -0.84 -51.10
N PRO A 671 -41.41 -1.51 -51.92
CA PRO A 671 -41.16 -1.63 -53.35
C PRO A 671 -41.18 -0.26 -54.03
N GLN A 672 -40.10 0.07 -54.75
CA GLN A 672 -40.02 1.26 -55.60
C GLN A 672 -41.14 1.19 -56.66
N GLN A 673 -42.13 2.08 -56.56
CA GLN A 673 -43.17 2.25 -57.57
C GLN A 673 -42.52 2.70 -58.89
N VAL A 674 -42.55 1.84 -59.91
CA VAL A 674 -42.20 2.23 -61.29
C VAL A 674 -43.27 3.21 -61.77
N LYS A 675 -42.99 4.52 -61.68
CA LYS A 675 -43.85 5.57 -62.23
C LYS A 675 -43.83 5.50 -63.76
N ASN A 676 -44.87 4.90 -64.35
CA ASN A 676 -45.21 5.09 -65.75
C ASN A 676 -45.50 6.57 -66.01
N LEU A 677 -44.69 7.21 -66.84
CA LEU A 677 -44.93 8.56 -67.34
C LEU A 677 -45.83 8.48 -68.58
N SER A 678 -47.14 8.64 -68.41
CA SER A 678 -48.06 9.00 -69.49
C SER A 678 -49.14 9.96 -68.96
N GLU A 679 -49.26 11.11 -69.64
CA GLU A 679 -50.32 12.13 -69.53
C GLU A 679 -50.35 12.91 -68.19
N GLY A 680 -50.24 14.23 -68.11
CA GLY A 680 -50.31 15.30 -69.09
C GLY A 680 -51.19 16.41 -68.52
N THR A 681 -50.63 17.52 -68.03
CA THR A 681 -51.33 18.82 -68.10
C THR A 681 -50.33 19.98 -68.10
N LYS A 682 -50.62 20.89 -69.04
CA LYS A 682 -49.84 22.04 -69.51
C LYS A 682 -49.53 23.07 -68.42
N GLY A 683 -48.28 23.52 -68.38
CA GLY A 683 -47.85 24.76 -67.72
C GLY A 683 -46.70 25.37 -68.52
N LYS A 684 -46.84 26.65 -68.87
CA LYS A 684 -46.05 27.41 -69.85
C LYS A 684 -44.52 27.45 -69.61
N VAL A 685 -43.82 27.51 -70.74
CA VAL A 685 -42.39 27.82 -70.97
C VAL A 685 -41.97 29.17 -70.34
N PRO A 686 -40.72 29.27 -69.86
CA PRO A 686 -39.83 30.29 -70.42
C PRO A 686 -38.53 29.70 -70.99
N ALA A 687 -37.96 30.47 -71.90
CA ALA A 687 -37.08 30.06 -72.98
C ALA A 687 -35.68 29.60 -72.58
N ARG A 688 -35.13 28.76 -73.46
CA ARG A 688 -33.73 28.34 -73.54
C ARG A 688 -32.95 29.41 -74.33
N SER A 689 -31.93 30.01 -73.72
CA SER A 689 -30.74 30.50 -74.46
C SER A 689 -29.55 29.82 -73.79
N GLY A 690 -28.58 29.20 -74.44
CA GLY A 690 -28.23 29.00 -75.83
C GLY A 690 -26.89 28.27 -75.75
N LEU A 691 -26.63 27.35 -76.68
CA LEU A 691 -25.33 26.69 -76.82
C LEU A 691 -24.20 27.73 -76.85
N LYS A 692 -23.04 27.39 -76.27
CA LYS A 692 -21.84 27.07 -77.06
C LYS A 692 -20.68 26.54 -76.22
N LYS A 693 -19.98 25.60 -76.86
CA LYS A 693 -18.66 25.05 -76.58
C LYS A 693 -17.63 26.13 -76.21
N ASN A 694 -16.73 25.81 -75.27
CA ASN A 694 -15.37 25.40 -75.59
C ASN A 694 -14.89 24.36 -74.57
#